data_AF-A0A7S3PUX9-F1
#
_entry.id   AF-A0A7S3PUX9-F1
#
_cell.length_a   1.000
_cell.length_b   1.000
_cell.length_c   1.000
_cell.angle_alpha   90.00
_cell.angle_beta   90.00
_cell.angle_gamma   90.00
#
_symmetry.space_group_name_H-M   'P 1'
#
loop_
_entity.id
_entity.type
_entity.pdbx_description
1 polymer ?
#
loop_
_entity_poly.entity_id
_entity_poly.type
_entity_poly.pdbx_seq_one_letter_code
_entity_poly.pdbx_strand_id
1 'polypeptide(L)'
;MTRQASMLRHLRSRGFREGGRFRCRTYLSSATTSSSTATNSSSLKSTPTKIKEQAAPFSTTSLQAWEKLAKEEMKKSRSSQTLESLRSERVTPEGIAIQPVYYDYLSNDAEMPGIAPYTRGPYATMYTLRPWTIRQYAGFSTAEESNKFYKQNLKAGQQGLSVAFDLATHRGYDSDHARVKGDVGMAGVPIDSIVDMKMLFDEIPLDKISVSMTMNGAVLPVLGMYIQTAIEQGDENVMAQLRGTVQNDILKEFMVRNTYIYPPQPSMERVVSDIMGFMATEMPKFNTVSISGYHMQEAGADAALELGFTIADGIEYLRTAVDNAKLDVDDIAPRLSFFWGIGMDYYVEIAKMRAARRIWSTLVEKHFQPKNPKSLLLRTHCQTSGYSLTEAQPMNNIIRTTIEALAAIQGGTQSLHTNSYDEAVGLPTTQTARIARNTQLILQEESGIVDVADPWGGSYMMESLTDEMTDKAMKIINEVESSGGMTEYIGSGMAKWRIEESATKKQGRIDSGEDVVVGVNKYRLEGEEQEAQQEVLQIDNSSVREQQIAQLNKLKNERDESEVQKVLVKLEKSARLEHSTSRGDDPNNLLRLSIEAAKARCTLGEISAALENVWGRHKPTSSVVQGAYSASFISQTDGKKSQDEYDRVIEEVKKFEDSEGRRPRILVAKMGQDGHDRGAKVISSGFSDLGFDVDIGPLFSTPEEVVLQALDSDVHVIGISSQAAGHKTLLPALKEELVKKNASHVVVVAGGVIPQQDYDFLLNETKCCEAIFGPGTRITDAAMEVLALIQREGE
;
A
#
# COMPACT_ATOMS: atom_id res chain seq x y z
N MET A 1 43.26 -49.69 -3.96
CA MET A 1 44.06 -49.54 -2.73
C MET A 1 43.12 -49.01 -1.65
N THR A 2 42.44 -49.92 -0.93
CA THR A 2 42.61 -50.26 0.52
C THR A 2 42.04 -49.19 1.45
N ARG A 3 41.02 -49.39 2.31
CA ARG A 3 40.31 -50.54 2.93
C ARG A 3 38.87 -50.07 3.31
N GLN A 4 37.76 -50.80 3.11
CA GLN A 4 37.18 -51.90 3.93
C GLN A 4 37.00 -51.53 5.43
N ALA A 5 35.90 -51.81 6.16
CA ALA A 5 34.70 -52.67 6.00
C ALA A 5 33.64 -52.29 7.10
N SER A 6 32.30 -52.42 6.87
CA SER A 6 31.35 -53.50 7.28
C SER A 6 31.20 -53.72 8.81
N MET A 7 30.06 -54.00 9.47
CA MET A 7 28.92 -54.95 9.33
C MET A 7 27.80 -54.48 10.32
N LEU A 8 26.47 -54.57 10.14
CA LEU A 8 25.49 -55.66 9.89
C LEU A 8 25.23 -56.67 11.05
N ARG A 9 23.99 -56.63 11.60
CA ARG A 9 23.02 -57.74 11.93
C ARG A 9 22.59 -58.01 13.40
N HIS A 10 21.25 -57.91 13.60
CA HIS A 10 20.28 -58.99 13.97
C HIS A 10 19.39 -58.87 15.25
N LEU A 11 18.06 -58.93 14.98
CA LEU A 11 16.95 -59.69 15.61
C LEU A 11 16.35 -59.42 17.02
N ARG A 12 15.06 -59.04 16.99
CA ARG A 12 13.86 -59.54 17.72
C ARG A 12 13.83 -59.75 19.26
N SER A 13 12.92 -58.98 19.88
CA SER A 13 11.85 -59.37 20.84
C SER A 13 12.16 -59.61 22.33
N ARG A 14 11.17 -59.21 23.16
CA ARG A 14 10.92 -59.44 24.62
C ARG A 14 11.36 -58.33 25.59
N GLY A 15 10.37 -57.55 26.04
CA GLY A 15 9.75 -57.70 27.37
C GLY A 15 10.54 -57.36 28.65
N PHE A 16 10.01 -56.35 29.35
CA PHE A 16 9.97 -56.14 30.82
C PHE A 16 11.19 -55.63 31.61
N ARG A 17 10.96 -54.47 32.28
CA ARG A 17 11.45 -53.94 33.59
C ARG A 17 12.98 -53.86 33.80
N GLU A 18 13.59 -52.86 34.44
CA GLU A 18 13.23 -51.97 35.54
C GLU A 18 14.34 -50.88 35.66
N GLY A 19 14.03 -49.73 36.25
CA GLY A 19 14.99 -48.94 37.06
C GLY A 19 15.85 -47.87 36.37
N GLY A 20 15.54 -46.58 36.61
CA GLY A 20 16.48 -45.48 36.33
C GLY A 20 15.86 -44.08 36.42
N ARG A 21 15.87 -43.50 37.62
CA ARG A 21 15.32 -42.18 37.96
C ARG A 21 16.07 -41.04 37.26
N PHE A 22 15.36 -40.03 36.74
CA PHE A 22 15.73 -38.62 36.91
C PHE A 22 14.47 -37.75 37.06
N ARG A 23 14.53 -36.84 38.04
CA ARG A 23 13.42 -36.10 38.66
C ARG A 23 12.99 -34.91 37.78
N CYS A 24 11.68 -34.77 37.56
CA CYS A 24 11.05 -33.49 37.22
C CYS A 24 10.10 -33.11 38.37
N ARG A 25 10.30 -31.92 38.97
CA ARG A 25 9.50 -31.39 40.07
C ARG A 25 8.33 -30.59 39.48
N THR A 26 7.14 -31.16 39.52
CA THR A 26 5.87 -30.43 39.47
C THR A 26 5.37 -30.24 40.90
N TYR A 27 5.02 -29.01 41.28
CA TYR A 27 4.25 -28.73 42.49
C TYR A 27 2.84 -28.32 42.05
N LEU A 28 1.92 -29.29 42.12
CA LEU A 28 0.50 -29.08 42.33
C LEU A 28 0.24 -29.36 43.82
N SER A 29 -0.48 -28.48 44.52
CA SER A 29 -1.13 -28.83 45.78
C SER A 29 -2.63 -28.60 45.66
N SER A 30 -3.37 -29.69 45.75
CA SER A 30 -4.80 -29.73 46.05
C SER A 30 -5.01 -29.90 47.55
N ALA A 31 -6.14 -29.39 48.05
CA ALA A 31 -6.96 -29.83 49.20
C ALA A 31 -7.71 -28.60 49.75
N THR A 32 -8.97 -28.59 50.18
CA THR A 32 -10.09 -29.55 50.24
C THR A 32 -11.32 -28.71 50.64
N THR A 33 -12.51 -29.18 50.27
CA THR A 33 -13.82 -28.62 50.60
C THR A 33 -14.18 -28.72 52.10
N SER A 34 -14.80 -27.67 52.65
CA SER A 34 -15.84 -27.78 53.69
C SER A 34 -16.75 -26.55 53.70
N SER A 35 -18.06 -26.79 53.68
CA SER A 35 -19.14 -25.81 53.73
C SER A 35 -19.47 -25.35 55.16
N SER A 36 -19.74 -24.06 55.36
CA SER A 36 -20.85 -23.58 56.20
C SER A 36 -21.09 -22.07 56.03
N THR A 37 -22.36 -21.71 56.12
CA THR A 37 -23.00 -20.40 56.05
C THR A 37 -22.62 -19.46 57.21
N ALA A 38 -22.44 -18.15 56.93
CA ALA A 38 -23.17 -17.04 57.57
C ALA A 38 -22.52 -15.66 57.29
N THR A 39 -23.41 -14.70 57.14
CA THR A 39 -23.27 -13.23 57.05
C THR A 39 -22.18 -12.60 57.92
N ASN A 40 -21.44 -11.62 57.36
CA ASN A 40 -21.34 -10.27 57.95
C ASN A 40 -20.58 -9.30 57.04
N SER A 41 -21.22 -8.16 56.79
CA SER A 41 -20.64 -6.94 56.29
C SER A 41 -19.71 -6.33 57.34
N SER A 42 -18.48 -5.97 56.97
CA SER A 42 -17.72 -4.98 57.72
C SER A 42 -16.80 -4.18 56.80
N SER A 43 -17.02 -2.87 56.88
CA SER A 43 -16.28 -1.80 56.23
C SER A 43 -14.81 -1.79 56.63
N LEU A 44 -13.90 -1.98 55.67
CA LEU A 44 -12.49 -1.63 55.84
C LEU A 44 -12.28 -0.20 55.36
N LYS A 45 -12.27 0.72 56.33
CA LYS A 45 -11.73 2.08 56.17
C LYS A 45 -10.21 1.96 56.00
N SER A 46 -9.69 2.14 54.79
CA SER A 46 -8.27 2.41 54.58
C SER A 46 -8.02 3.91 54.70
N THR A 47 -7.12 4.25 55.61
CA THR A 47 -6.64 5.61 55.86
C THR A 47 -5.78 6.07 54.67
N PRO A 48 -5.99 7.26 54.10
CA PRO A 48 -5.12 7.74 53.02
C PRO A 48 -3.82 8.25 53.62
N THR A 49 -2.73 7.50 53.44
CA THR A 49 -1.38 7.99 53.68
C THR A 49 -1.10 9.09 52.66
N LYS A 50 -1.12 10.35 53.10
CA LYS A 50 -0.70 11.51 52.31
C LYS A 50 0.76 11.35 51.91
N ILE A 51 1.02 10.86 50.69
CA ILE A 51 2.28 11.11 50.01
C ILE A 51 2.29 12.60 49.70
N LYS A 52 3.22 13.34 50.31
CA LYS A 52 3.48 14.73 49.94
C LYS A 52 4.03 14.73 48.52
N GLU A 53 3.24 15.21 47.57
CA GLU A 53 3.75 15.70 46.29
C GLU A 53 4.70 16.87 46.57
N GLN A 54 5.99 16.58 46.50
CA GLN A 54 7.00 17.58 46.17
C GLN A 54 7.40 17.31 44.72
N ALA A 55 6.64 17.85 43.76
CA ALA A 55 7.16 18.07 42.43
C ALA A 55 8.20 19.20 42.55
N ALA A 56 9.45 18.84 42.87
CA ALA A 56 10.56 19.79 42.86
C ALA A 56 10.96 20.11 41.40
N PRO A 57 11.67 21.22 41.15
CA PRO A 57 12.08 21.69 39.82
C PRO A 57 13.23 20.86 39.24
N PHE A 58 13.03 19.53 39.13
CA PHE A 58 14.05 18.57 38.72
C PHE A 58 14.39 18.62 37.22
N SER A 59 13.56 19.22 36.36
CA SER A 59 13.74 19.16 34.90
C SER A 59 14.95 19.97 34.43
N THR A 60 15.10 21.21 34.90
CA THR A 60 16.18 22.12 34.46
C THR A 60 17.55 21.69 34.97
N THR A 61 17.64 21.19 36.22
CA THR A 61 18.91 20.72 36.79
C THR A 61 19.40 19.44 36.10
N SER A 62 18.48 18.52 35.79
CA SER A 62 18.81 17.25 35.12
C SER A 62 19.23 17.47 33.66
N LEU A 63 18.56 18.39 32.95
CA LEU A 63 18.96 18.79 31.61
C LEU A 63 20.37 19.35 31.58
N GLN A 64 20.68 20.32 32.45
CA GLN A 64 22.03 20.91 32.52
C GLN A 64 23.11 19.86 32.83
N ALA A 65 22.79 18.90 33.69
CA ALA A 65 23.69 17.79 33.99
C ALA A 65 23.91 16.89 32.76
N TRP A 66 22.85 16.54 32.01
CA TRP A 66 22.95 15.79 30.76
C TRP A 66 23.79 16.54 29.72
N GLU A 67 23.54 17.84 29.51
CA GLU A 67 24.29 18.66 28.55
C GLU A 67 25.78 18.69 28.87
N LYS A 68 26.13 18.78 30.16
CA LYS A 68 27.53 18.73 30.61
C LYS A 68 28.17 17.37 30.29
N LEU A 69 27.48 16.27 30.60
CA LEU A 69 27.98 14.91 30.32
C LEU A 69 28.15 14.68 28.82
N ALA A 70 27.16 15.05 28.00
CA ALA A 70 27.22 14.91 26.55
C ALA A 70 28.44 15.65 25.96
N LYS A 71 28.70 16.89 26.41
CA LYS A 71 29.88 17.67 25.99
C LYS A 71 31.20 16.99 26.41
N GLU A 72 31.26 16.42 27.60
CA GLU A 72 32.44 15.69 28.07
C GLU A 72 32.70 14.41 27.27
N GLU A 73 31.65 13.65 26.95
CA GLU A 73 31.72 12.44 26.14
C GLU A 73 32.16 12.72 24.70
N MET A 74 31.59 13.75 24.06
CA MET A 74 32.01 14.21 22.72
C MET A 74 33.50 14.58 22.68
N LYS A 75 33.98 15.28 23.71
CA LYS A 75 35.39 15.65 23.82
C LYS A 75 36.29 14.43 23.96
N LYS A 76 35.85 13.41 24.71
CA LYS A 76 36.59 12.15 24.90
C LYS A 76 36.64 11.31 23.63
N SER A 77 35.53 11.24 22.89
CA SER A 77 35.44 10.49 21.62
C SER A 77 36.07 11.22 20.43
N ARG A 78 36.50 12.49 20.61
CA ARG A 78 37.00 13.37 19.54
C ARG A 78 35.98 13.53 18.41
N SER A 79 34.69 13.54 18.76
CA SER A 79 33.62 13.79 17.78
C SER A 79 33.73 15.20 17.19
N SER A 80 33.46 15.33 15.89
CA SER A 80 33.29 16.63 15.23
C SER A 80 31.92 17.26 15.50
N GLN A 81 30.97 16.50 16.03
CA GLN A 81 29.62 16.98 16.34
C GLN A 81 29.62 17.89 17.58
N THR A 82 28.68 18.82 17.61
CA THR A 82 28.44 19.69 18.77
C THR A 82 27.12 19.32 19.45
N LEU A 83 26.88 19.83 20.65
CA LEU A 83 25.58 19.64 21.31
C LEU A 83 24.43 20.24 20.49
N GLU A 84 24.68 21.38 19.86
CA GLU A 84 23.70 22.00 18.96
C GLU A 84 23.45 21.11 17.75
N SER A 85 24.53 20.59 17.15
CA SER A 85 24.44 19.72 15.99
C SER A 85 23.69 18.42 16.30
N LEU A 86 23.87 17.81 17.48
CA LEU A 86 23.04 16.67 17.90
C LEU A 86 21.55 16.99 18.03
N ARG A 87 21.19 18.25 18.32
CA ARG A 87 19.79 18.68 18.47
C ARG A 87 19.16 19.11 17.16
N SER A 88 19.97 19.58 16.20
CA SER A 88 19.49 20.22 14.98
C SER A 88 19.76 19.44 13.70
N GLU A 89 20.75 18.53 13.67
CA GLU A 89 21.13 17.81 12.44
C GLU A 89 20.21 16.63 12.12
N ARG A 90 19.57 16.02 13.13
CA ARG A 90 18.60 14.94 12.89
C ARG A 90 17.22 15.52 12.61
N VAL A 91 17.01 15.92 11.36
CA VAL A 91 15.71 16.38 10.85
C VAL A 91 15.08 15.27 10.01
N THR A 92 13.85 14.89 10.34
CA THR A 92 13.11 13.91 9.52
C THR A 92 12.71 14.52 8.17
N PRO A 93 12.36 13.70 7.16
CA PRO A 93 11.84 14.21 5.88
C PRO A 93 10.62 15.14 6.03
N GLU A 94 9.78 14.94 7.05
CA GLU A 94 8.63 15.79 7.40
C GLU A 94 9.06 17.17 7.98
N GLY A 95 10.36 17.38 8.16
CA GLY A 95 10.93 18.59 8.73
C GLY A 95 10.75 18.69 10.25
N ILE A 96 10.77 17.56 10.96
CA ILE A 96 10.68 17.48 12.43
C ILE A 96 12.09 17.25 12.99
N ALA A 97 12.55 18.07 13.94
CA ALA A 97 13.87 17.93 14.54
C ALA A 97 13.80 16.98 15.74
N ILE A 98 14.31 15.76 15.58
CA ILE A 98 14.26 14.75 16.64
C ILE A 98 15.35 15.03 17.67
N GLN A 99 14.94 15.35 18.89
CA GLN A 99 15.87 15.62 19.98
C GLN A 99 16.55 14.32 20.45
N PRO A 100 17.84 14.37 20.83
CA PRO A 100 18.54 13.20 21.35
C PRO A 100 17.99 12.74 22.72
N VAL A 101 17.38 13.66 23.47
CA VAL A 101 16.68 13.40 24.74
C VAL A 101 15.51 14.38 24.87
N TYR A 102 14.34 13.85 25.21
CA TYR A 102 13.13 14.62 25.50
C TYR A 102 12.91 14.69 27.02
N TYR A 103 12.38 15.81 27.50
CA TYR A 103 12.14 16.07 28.93
C TYR A 103 10.98 17.05 29.09
N ASP A 104 10.31 17.03 30.25
CA ASP A 104 9.36 18.07 30.67
C ASP A 104 8.20 18.32 29.69
N TYR A 105 7.68 17.24 29.08
CA TYR A 105 6.44 17.33 28.30
C TYR A 105 5.26 17.54 29.25
N LEU A 106 4.65 18.73 29.18
CA LEU A 106 3.53 19.14 30.01
C LEU A 106 2.21 18.92 29.25
N SER A 107 1.56 17.78 29.45
CA SER A 107 0.14 17.64 29.11
C SER A 107 -0.72 18.05 30.31
N ASN A 108 -1.70 18.93 30.08
CA ASN A 108 -2.62 19.37 31.13
C ASN A 108 -3.73 18.34 31.41
N ASP A 109 -3.97 17.37 30.51
CA ASP A 109 -5.01 16.35 30.65
C ASP A 109 -4.50 14.94 30.34
N ALA A 110 -4.91 13.96 31.16
CA ALA A 110 -4.58 12.56 30.98
C ALA A 110 -5.56 11.90 30.00
N GLU A 111 -5.18 11.81 28.72
CA GLU A 111 -5.95 11.08 27.72
C GLU A 111 -6.04 9.57 28.03
N MET A 112 -7.16 8.95 27.66
CA MET A 112 -7.44 7.52 27.85
C MET A 112 -7.90 6.88 26.53
N PRO A 113 -7.51 5.63 26.24
CA PRO A 113 -8.02 4.92 25.06
C PRO A 113 -9.56 4.79 25.12
N GLY A 114 -10.21 4.87 23.97
CA GLY A 114 -11.68 4.80 23.86
C GLY A 114 -12.44 6.06 24.29
N ILE A 115 -11.74 7.15 24.62
CA ILE A 115 -12.33 8.46 24.93
C ILE A 115 -11.77 9.49 23.95
N ALA A 116 -12.63 10.36 23.42
CA ALA A 116 -12.22 11.44 22.52
C ALA A 116 -11.12 12.31 23.18
N PRO A 117 -10.06 12.70 22.46
CA PRO A 117 -9.92 12.63 21.00
C PRO A 117 -9.28 11.33 20.47
N TYR A 118 -9.30 10.24 21.25
CA TYR A 118 -8.88 8.89 20.85
C TYR A 118 -7.41 8.74 20.45
N THR A 119 -6.53 9.67 20.85
CA THR A 119 -5.08 9.60 20.54
C THR A 119 -4.50 8.24 20.94
N ARG A 120 -4.90 7.73 22.11
CA ARG A 120 -4.43 6.45 22.68
C ARG A 120 -5.13 5.20 22.13
N GLY A 121 -6.06 5.36 21.19
CA GLY A 121 -6.76 4.26 20.52
C GLY A 121 -8.28 4.38 20.54
N PRO A 122 -8.98 3.79 19.56
CA PRO A 122 -10.43 3.94 19.42
C PRO A 122 -11.25 3.11 20.43
N TYR A 123 -10.64 2.16 21.15
CA TYR A 123 -11.33 1.27 22.07
C TYR A 123 -10.65 1.24 23.44
N ALA A 124 -11.44 1.23 24.51
CA ALA A 124 -10.92 1.32 25.89
C ALA A 124 -9.94 0.19 26.26
N THR A 125 -10.19 -1.04 25.81
CA THR A 125 -9.34 -2.19 26.12
C THR A 125 -8.21 -2.40 25.11
N MET A 126 -8.30 -1.82 23.91
CA MET A 126 -7.45 -2.15 22.76
C MET A 126 -7.19 -3.67 22.69
N TYR A 127 -5.92 -4.08 22.62
CA TYR A 127 -5.52 -5.48 22.44
C TYR A 127 -5.60 -6.34 23.70
N THR A 128 -5.73 -5.72 24.88
CA THR A 128 -5.77 -6.45 26.16
C THR A 128 -6.96 -7.39 26.27
N LEU A 129 -8.02 -7.15 25.47
CA LEU A 129 -9.17 -8.05 25.35
C LEU A 129 -9.14 -8.86 24.05
N ARG A 130 -8.84 -8.20 22.93
CA ARG A 130 -8.83 -8.82 21.60
C ARG A 130 -7.76 -8.16 20.72
N PRO A 131 -6.78 -8.92 20.19
CA PRO A 131 -5.74 -8.37 19.34
C PRO A 131 -6.31 -7.88 17.99
N TRP A 132 -5.48 -7.20 17.21
CA TRP A 132 -5.81 -6.79 15.85
C TRP A 132 -6.13 -8.01 14.97
N THR A 133 -6.85 -7.78 13.87
CA THR A 133 -7.18 -8.85 12.92
C THR A 133 -6.00 -9.11 11.99
N ILE A 134 -5.53 -10.35 11.90
CA ILE A 134 -4.56 -10.76 10.88
C ILE A 134 -5.28 -10.86 9.54
N ARG A 135 -4.98 -9.93 8.63
CA ARG A 135 -5.62 -9.80 7.32
C ARG A 135 -4.56 -9.72 6.23
N GLN A 136 -4.14 -10.89 5.74
CA GLN A 136 -3.25 -10.97 4.58
C GLN A 136 -4.01 -10.68 3.30
N TYR A 137 -3.40 -9.85 2.46
CA TYR A 137 -3.82 -9.54 1.10
C TYR A 137 -3.34 -10.67 0.21
N ALA A 138 -4.27 -11.24 -0.57
CA ALA A 138 -4.02 -12.42 -1.35
C ALA A 138 -4.96 -12.48 -2.55
N GLY A 139 -4.56 -13.24 -3.56
CA GLY A 139 -5.33 -13.42 -4.81
C GLY A 139 -4.39 -13.26 -5.99
N PHE A 140 -4.27 -14.30 -6.82
CA PHE A 140 -3.42 -14.32 -8.01
C PHE A 140 -3.85 -15.45 -8.95
N SER A 141 -3.45 -15.36 -10.22
CA SER A 141 -3.79 -16.35 -11.24
C SER A 141 -5.31 -16.52 -11.37
N THR A 142 -5.89 -17.71 -11.21
CA THR A 142 -7.34 -17.93 -11.39
C THR A 142 -8.15 -17.81 -10.10
N ALA A 143 -9.49 -17.72 -10.24
CA ALA A 143 -10.41 -17.70 -9.12
C ALA A 143 -10.35 -18.98 -8.27
N GLU A 144 -10.16 -20.15 -8.88
CA GLU A 144 -10.05 -21.43 -8.18
C GLU A 144 -8.75 -21.56 -7.37
N GLU A 145 -7.63 -21.11 -7.94
CA GLU A 145 -6.35 -21.11 -7.24
C GLU A 145 -6.38 -20.16 -6.05
N SER A 146 -6.95 -18.96 -6.26
CA SER A 146 -7.19 -17.99 -5.20
C SER A 146 -8.13 -18.54 -4.11
N ASN A 147 -9.24 -19.20 -4.48
CA ASN A 147 -10.15 -19.85 -3.52
C ASN A 147 -9.44 -20.91 -2.67
N LYS A 148 -8.65 -21.79 -3.31
CA LYS A 148 -7.87 -22.82 -2.63
C LYS A 148 -6.88 -22.20 -1.64
N PHE A 149 -6.19 -21.13 -2.05
CA PHE A 149 -5.27 -20.39 -1.19
C PHE A 149 -5.99 -19.75 0.01
N TYR A 150 -7.15 -19.13 -0.20
CA TYR A 150 -7.97 -18.57 0.88
C TYR A 150 -8.38 -19.64 1.89
N LYS A 151 -8.90 -20.79 1.43
CA LYS A 151 -9.29 -21.91 2.30
C LYS A 151 -8.10 -22.43 3.12
N GLN A 152 -6.90 -22.50 2.53
CA GLN A 152 -5.69 -22.91 3.24
C GLN A 152 -5.28 -21.90 4.31
N ASN A 153 -5.29 -20.60 4.00
CA ASN A 153 -4.90 -19.59 4.97
C ASN A 153 -5.89 -19.41 6.12
N LEU A 154 -7.20 -19.51 5.84
CA LEU A 154 -8.24 -19.53 6.88
C LEU A 154 -8.02 -20.69 7.85
N LYS A 155 -7.70 -21.89 7.34
CA LYS A 155 -7.35 -23.06 8.18
C LYS A 155 -6.06 -22.84 8.98
N ALA A 156 -5.15 -22.01 8.48
CA ALA A 156 -3.85 -21.72 9.09
C ALA A 156 -3.87 -20.49 10.04
N GLY A 157 -5.04 -19.97 10.39
CA GLY A 157 -5.21 -18.90 11.39
C GLY A 157 -5.50 -17.51 10.83
N GLN A 158 -5.63 -17.33 9.51
CA GLN A 158 -6.13 -16.07 8.94
C GLN A 158 -7.59 -15.83 9.38
N GLN A 159 -7.90 -14.61 9.80
CA GLN A 159 -9.19 -14.28 10.43
C GLN A 159 -10.18 -13.57 9.49
N GLY A 160 -9.69 -12.96 8.41
CA GLY A 160 -10.50 -12.30 7.39
C GLY A 160 -9.81 -12.36 6.03
N LEU A 161 -10.59 -12.34 4.96
CA LEU A 161 -10.08 -12.38 3.59
C LEU A 161 -9.82 -10.97 3.07
N SER A 162 -8.84 -10.82 2.19
CA SER A 162 -8.65 -9.60 1.43
C SER A 162 -8.27 -9.94 0.01
N VAL A 163 -9.10 -9.53 -0.95
CA VAL A 163 -9.00 -9.93 -2.36
C VAL A 163 -8.19 -8.92 -3.16
N ALA A 164 -7.18 -9.43 -3.87
CA ALA A 164 -6.43 -8.72 -4.89
C ALA A 164 -6.96 -9.03 -6.29
N PHE A 165 -7.32 -8.00 -7.05
CA PHE A 165 -7.82 -8.12 -8.42
C PHE A 165 -6.74 -7.74 -9.42
N ASP A 166 -6.80 -8.30 -10.62
CA ASP A 166 -5.89 -7.90 -11.70
C ASP A 166 -6.18 -6.48 -12.22
N LEU A 167 -5.26 -5.94 -13.03
CA LEU A 167 -5.36 -4.57 -13.53
C LEU A 167 -6.47 -4.41 -14.59
N ALA A 168 -6.83 -5.47 -15.31
CA ALA A 168 -7.95 -5.48 -16.24
C ALA A 168 -9.27 -5.24 -15.50
N THR A 169 -9.52 -6.05 -14.46
CA THR A 169 -10.67 -5.94 -13.56
C THR A 169 -10.73 -4.56 -12.93
N HIS A 170 -9.61 -4.07 -12.38
CA HIS A 170 -9.52 -2.75 -11.77
C HIS A 170 -10.02 -1.60 -12.66
N ARG A 171 -9.68 -1.67 -13.96
CA ARG A 171 -9.97 -0.62 -14.94
C ARG A 171 -11.20 -0.90 -15.80
N GLY A 172 -12.03 -1.86 -15.41
CA GLY A 172 -13.33 -2.10 -16.05
C GLY A 172 -13.21 -2.76 -17.43
N TYR A 173 -12.22 -3.62 -17.63
CA TYR A 173 -12.02 -4.38 -18.87
C TYR A 173 -12.24 -5.87 -18.63
N ASP A 174 -12.94 -6.51 -19.57
CA ASP A 174 -12.99 -7.97 -19.65
C ASP A 174 -11.65 -8.53 -20.18
N SER A 175 -11.35 -9.78 -19.83
CA SER A 175 -10.12 -10.50 -20.20
C SER A 175 -9.92 -10.69 -21.71
N ASP A 176 -10.99 -10.57 -22.51
CA ASP A 176 -10.93 -10.62 -23.98
C ASP A 176 -10.54 -9.27 -24.63
N HIS A 177 -10.48 -8.18 -23.86
CA HIS A 177 -10.21 -6.85 -24.37
C HIS A 177 -8.77 -6.67 -24.87
N ALA A 178 -8.60 -6.05 -26.04
CA ALA A 178 -7.29 -5.95 -26.71
C ALA A 178 -6.22 -5.17 -25.90
N ARG A 179 -6.63 -4.19 -25.08
CA ARG A 179 -5.72 -3.36 -24.28
C ARG A 179 -5.16 -4.02 -23.02
N VAL A 180 -5.64 -5.22 -22.66
CA VAL A 180 -5.26 -5.87 -21.38
C VAL A 180 -4.56 -7.21 -21.57
N LYS A 181 -4.14 -7.54 -22.80
CA LYS A 181 -3.58 -8.85 -23.16
C LYS A 181 -2.46 -9.31 -22.21
N GLY A 182 -1.56 -8.40 -21.80
CA GLY A 182 -0.44 -8.71 -20.92
C GLY A 182 -0.73 -8.59 -19.42
N ASP A 183 -1.95 -8.21 -19.04
CA ASP A 183 -2.30 -7.83 -17.67
C ASP A 183 -3.22 -8.87 -16.98
N VAL A 184 -3.92 -9.71 -17.77
CA VAL A 184 -4.90 -10.68 -17.25
C VAL A 184 -4.25 -11.65 -16.24
N GLY A 185 -4.77 -11.65 -15.01
CA GLY A 185 -4.33 -12.55 -13.94
C GLY A 185 -2.94 -12.31 -13.36
N MET A 186 -2.23 -11.25 -13.79
CA MET A 186 -0.84 -11.00 -13.37
C MET A 186 -0.73 -10.38 -11.98
N ALA A 187 -1.48 -9.29 -11.75
CA ALA A 187 -1.42 -8.54 -10.49
C ALA A 187 -2.40 -9.07 -9.42
N GLY A 188 -3.32 -9.95 -9.81
CA GLY A 188 -4.39 -10.45 -8.95
C GLY A 188 -5.33 -11.38 -9.71
N VAL A 189 -6.49 -11.68 -9.12
CA VAL A 189 -7.50 -12.53 -9.76
C VAL A 189 -8.25 -11.75 -10.85
N PRO A 190 -8.42 -12.29 -12.08
CA PRO A 190 -9.29 -11.73 -13.09
C PRO A 190 -10.75 -12.03 -12.75
N ILE A 191 -11.61 -11.02 -12.80
CA ILE A 191 -13.06 -11.16 -12.60
C ILE A 191 -13.76 -10.50 -13.78
N ASP A 192 -14.36 -11.30 -14.65
CA ASP A 192 -15.11 -10.79 -15.79
C ASP A 192 -16.62 -10.82 -15.52
N SER A 193 -17.09 -11.66 -14.61
CA SER A 193 -18.51 -11.91 -14.38
C SER A 193 -18.80 -12.48 -12.99
N ILE A 194 -20.10 -12.65 -12.70
CA ILE A 194 -20.55 -13.37 -11.51
C ILE A 194 -20.02 -14.81 -11.44
N VAL A 195 -19.71 -15.45 -12.56
CA VAL A 195 -19.22 -16.84 -12.55
C VAL A 195 -17.86 -16.91 -11.84
N ASP A 196 -16.96 -15.99 -12.15
CA ASP A 196 -15.65 -15.89 -11.52
C ASP A 196 -15.77 -15.59 -10.03
N MET A 197 -16.67 -14.67 -9.66
CA MET A 197 -16.94 -14.31 -8.27
C MET A 197 -17.50 -15.49 -7.46
N LYS A 198 -18.36 -16.31 -8.06
CA LYS A 198 -18.89 -17.53 -7.45
C LYS A 198 -17.81 -18.56 -7.24
N MET A 199 -16.90 -18.73 -8.20
CA MET A 199 -15.76 -19.65 -8.07
C MET A 199 -14.78 -19.17 -6.99
N LEU A 200 -14.52 -17.87 -6.92
CA LEU A 200 -13.64 -17.27 -5.92
C LEU A 200 -14.12 -17.53 -4.49
N PHE A 201 -15.43 -17.53 -4.27
CA PHE A 201 -16.05 -17.74 -2.95
C PHE A 201 -16.77 -19.08 -2.80
N ASP A 202 -16.47 -20.05 -3.66
CA ASP A 202 -17.05 -21.38 -3.57
C ASP A 202 -16.71 -22.03 -2.22
N GLU A 203 -17.72 -22.58 -1.55
CA GLU A 203 -17.67 -23.10 -0.17
C GLU A 203 -17.11 -22.15 0.91
N ILE A 204 -17.08 -20.83 0.67
CA ILE A 204 -16.73 -19.81 1.67
C ILE A 204 -18.02 -19.11 2.12
N PRO A 205 -18.47 -19.31 3.38
CA PRO A 205 -19.73 -18.71 3.85
C PRO A 205 -19.57 -17.20 4.08
N LEU A 206 -20.07 -16.39 3.15
CA LEU A 206 -19.90 -14.93 3.13
C LEU A 206 -20.61 -14.21 4.29
N ASP A 207 -21.63 -14.81 4.91
CA ASP A 207 -22.29 -14.33 6.13
C ASP A 207 -21.38 -14.43 7.37
N LYS A 208 -20.42 -15.37 7.35
CA LYS A 208 -19.55 -15.68 8.49
C LYS A 208 -18.17 -15.05 8.40
N ILE A 209 -17.67 -14.81 7.19
CA ILE A 209 -16.31 -14.33 6.94
C ILE A 209 -16.30 -12.84 6.62
N SER A 210 -15.37 -12.09 7.21
CA SER A 210 -15.16 -10.69 6.85
C SER A 210 -14.28 -10.58 5.60
N VAL A 211 -14.84 -10.05 4.50
CA VAL A 211 -14.14 -9.92 3.21
C VAL A 211 -13.79 -8.46 2.93
N SER A 212 -12.51 -8.19 2.71
CA SER A 212 -12.03 -6.90 2.22
C SER A 212 -11.78 -6.99 0.70
N MET A 213 -12.22 -6.00 -0.06
CA MET A 213 -12.04 -5.93 -1.51
C MET A 213 -11.32 -4.63 -1.85
N THR A 214 -10.09 -4.75 -2.34
CA THR A 214 -9.30 -3.60 -2.81
C THR A 214 -9.74 -3.28 -4.23
N MET A 215 -10.87 -2.58 -4.38
CA MET A 215 -11.42 -2.17 -5.66
C MET A 215 -11.92 -0.71 -5.60
N ASN A 216 -11.67 0.06 -6.66
CA ASN A 216 -12.01 1.48 -6.75
C ASN A 216 -12.60 1.85 -8.12
N GLY A 217 -11.86 1.69 -9.22
CA GLY A 217 -12.33 2.04 -10.57
C GLY A 217 -13.59 1.29 -10.97
N ALA A 218 -13.50 -0.05 -11.06
CA ALA A 218 -14.63 -0.94 -11.35
C ALA A 218 -15.41 -1.37 -10.09
N VAL A 219 -15.56 -0.47 -9.11
CA VAL A 219 -16.19 -0.81 -7.81
C VAL A 219 -17.64 -1.29 -7.96
N LEU A 220 -18.42 -0.70 -8.86
CA LEU A 220 -19.82 -1.05 -9.07
C LEU A 220 -20.03 -2.49 -9.55
N PRO A 221 -19.43 -2.94 -10.68
CA PRO A 221 -19.59 -4.32 -11.12
C PRO A 221 -19.03 -5.32 -10.10
N VAL A 222 -17.84 -5.07 -9.53
CA VAL A 222 -17.24 -6.01 -8.56
C VAL A 222 -18.09 -6.16 -7.30
N LEU A 223 -18.53 -5.04 -6.72
CA LEU A 223 -19.37 -5.08 -5.52
C LEU A 223 -20.75 -5.69 -5.83
N GLY A 224 -21.33 -5.37 -6.99
CA GLY A 224 -22.59 -5.98 -7.46
C GLY A 224 -22.50 -7.50 -7.59
N MET A 225 -21.40 -8.01 -8.19
CA MET A 225 -21.14 -9.44 -8.31
C MET A 225 -20.90 -10.11 -6.95
N TYR A 226 -20.19 -9.46 -6.03
CA TYR A 226 -19.98 -9.95 -4.67
C TYR A 226 -21.31 -10.08 -3.91
N ILE A 227 -22.15 -9.03 -3.94
CA ILE A 227 -23.45 -9.03 -3.28
C ILE A 227 -24.37 -10.10 -3.89
N GLN A 228 -24.44 -10.18 -5.22
CA GLN A 228 -25.27 -11.19 -5.88
C GLN A 228 -24.78 -12.61 -5.59
N THR A 229 -23.47 -12.83 -5.49
CA THR A 229 -22.90 -14.13 -5.06
C THR A 229 -23.36 -14.48 -3.65
N ALA A 230 -23.36 -13.52 -2.71
CA ALA A 230 -23.87 -13.74 -1.37
C ALA A 230 -25.39 -14.02 -1.34
N ILE A 231 -26.19 -13.32 -2.16
CA ILE A 231 -27.62 -13.56 -2.32
C ILE A 231 -27.90 -15.00 -2.79
N GLU A 232 -27.07 -15.54 -3.69
CA GLU A 232 -27.21 -16.92 -4.17
C GLU A 232 -26.77 -17.99 -3.14
N GLN A 233 -25.91 -17.62 -2.18
CA GLN A 233 -25.47 -18.52 -1.11
C GLN A 233 -26.38 -18.48 0.13
N GLY A 234 -27.04 -17.34 0.38
CA GLY A 234 -27.66 -17.00 1.67
C GLY A 234 -29.18 -17.02 1.69
N ASP A 235 -29.72 -16.54 2.81
CA ASP A 235 -31.16 -16.28 2.99
C ASP A 235 -31.53 -14.85 2.56
N GLU A 236 -32.81 -14.49 2.72
CA GLU A 236 -33.35 -13.17 2.39
C GLU A 236 -32.68 -12.00 3.16
N ASN A 237 -31.99 -12.27 4.26
CA ASN A 237 -31.34 -11.28 5.12
C ASN A 237 -29.82 -11.21 4.94
N VAL A 238 -29.25 -11.96 3.99
CA VAL A 238 -27.80 -12.12 3.86
C VAL A 238 -27.06 -10.79 3.74
N MET A 239 -27.61 -9.80 3.02
CA MET A 239 -26.97 -8.49 2.83
C MET A 239 -26.71 -7.77 4.16
N ALA A 240 -27.67 -7.81 5.10
CA ALA A 240 -27.53 -7.22 6.43
C ALA A 240 -26.58 -8.01 7.36
N GLN A 241 -26.18 -9.22 6.95
CA GLN A 241 -25.22 -10.06 7.67
C GLN A 241 -23.79 -9.89 7.16
N LEU A 242 -23.61 -9.43 5.92
CA LEU A 242 -22.30 -9.24 5.29
C LEU A 242 -21.42 -8.30 6.11
N ARG A 243 -20.17 -8.73 6.34
CA ARG A 243 -19.14 -7.98 7.04
C ARG A 243 -17.95 -7.86 6.12
N GLY A 244 -17.36 -6.68 6.05
CA GLY A 244 -16.29 -6.47 5.09
C GLY A 244 -15.98 -5.02 4.85
N THR A 245 -15.17 -4.80 3.83
CA THR A 245 -14.73 -3.47 3.43
C THR A 245 -14.54 -3.47 1.91
N VAL A 246 -15.00 -2.43 1.26
CA VAL A 246 -14.64 -2.13 -0.12
C VAL A 246 -13.78 -0.87 -0.07
N GLN A 247 -12.69 -0.84 -0.84
CA GLN A 247 -11.77 0.29 -0.75
C GLN A 247 -12.47 1.59 -1.19
N ASN A 248 -13.07 1.59 -2.39
CA ASN A 248 -13.98 2.65 -2.86
C ASN A 248 -13.45 4.08 -2.65
N ASP A 249 -12.13 4.24 -2.70
CA ASP A 249 -11.44 5.50 -2.49
C ASP A 249 -10.87 5.94 -3.84
N ILE A 250 -11.64 6.74 -4.57
CA ILE A 250 -11.27 7.21 -5.90
C ILE A 250 -10.33 8.42 -5.88
N LEU A 251 -10.30 9.22 -4.81
CA LEU A 251 -9.49 10.44 -4.75
C LEU A 251 -8.00 10.09 -4.82
N LYS A 252 -7.57 9.09 -4.04
CA LYS A 252 -6.20 8.57 -4.12
C LYS A 252 -5.86 7.84 -5.43
N GLU A 253 -6.84 7.41 -6.21
CA GLU A 253 -6.58 6.89 -7.56
C GLU A 253 -6.05 7.98 -8.48
N PHE A 254 -6.63 9.18 -8.42
CA PHE A 254 -6.19 10.31 -9.24
C PHE A 254 -4.84 10.87 -8.80
N MET A 255 -4.49 10.72 -7.51
CA MET A 255 -3.20 11.15 -6.99
C MET A 255 -2.07 10.19 -7.37
N VAL A 256 -2.22 8.89 -7.06
CA VAL A 256 -1.06 7.98 -6.98
C VAL A 256 -1.29 6.56 -7.50
N ARG A 257 -2.52 6.02 -7.41
CA ARG A 257 -2.75 4.58 -7.68
C ARG A 257 -3.17 4.27 -9.12
N ASN A 258 -3.69 5.26 -9.85
CA ASN A 258 -3.92 5.19 -11.30
C ASN A 258 -4.85 4.05 -11.77
N THR A 259 -5.81 3.58 -10.96
CA THR A 259 -6.84 2.62 -11.39
C THR A 259 -8.23 3.23 -11.53
N TYR A 260 -8.30 4.54 -11.74
CA TYR A 260 -9.55 5.23 -12.11
C TYR A 260 -10.05 4.79 -13.50
N ILE A 261 -11.36 4.95 -13.69
CA ILE A 261 -12.03 4.79 -14.98
C ILE A 261 -12.62 6.14 -15.40
N TYR A 262 -13.61 6.62 -14.65
CA TYR A 262 -14.36 7.83 -14.97
C TYR A 262 -13.68 9.10 -14.42
N PRO A 263 -14.05 10.29 -14.91
CA PRO A 263 -13.60 11.56 -14.35
C PRO A 263 -13.97 11.75 -12.87
N PRO A 264 -13.28 12.65 -12.13
CA PRO A 264 -13.50 12.82 -10.69
C PRO A 264 -14.95 13.08 -10.28
N GLN A 265 -15.66 13.96 -11.01
CA GLN A 265 -17.03 14.35 -10.67
C GLN A 265 -18.02 13.15 -10.68
N PRO A 266 -18.23 12.41 -11.79
CA PRO A 266 -19.14 11.26 -11.77
C PRO A 266 -18.68 10.15 -10.83
N SER A 267 -17.37 9.97 -10.63
CA SER A 267 -16.85 9.03 -9.65
C SER A 267 -17.26 9.36 -8.21
N MET A 268 -17.18 10.64 -7.80
CA MET A 268 -17.55 11.05 -6.44
C MET A 268 -19.07 11.21 -6.28
N GLU A 269 -19.69 12.01 -7.14
CA GLU A 269 -21.09 12.46 -6.99
C GLU A 269 -22.12 11.39 -7.36
N ARG A 270 -21.75 10.42 -8.21
CA ARG A 270 -22.63 9.32 -8.60
C ARG A 270 -22.16 8.00 -8.02
N VAL A 271 -20.95 7.54 -8.34
CA VAL A 271 -20.49 6.19 -7.96
C VAL A 271 -20.34 6.04 -6.45
N VAL A 272 -19.48 6.84 -5.80
CA VAL A 272 -19.24 6.75 -4.35
C VAL A 272 -20.51 7.07 -3.57
N SER A 273 -21.20 8.15 -3.94
CA SER A 273 -22.47 8.57 -3.30
C SER A 273 -23.53 7.45 -3.33
N ASP A 274 -23.76 6.81 -4.48
CA ASP A 274 -24.75 5.74 -4.60
C ASP A 274 -24.38 4.49 -3.80
N ILE A 275 -23.09 4.14 -3.74
CA ILE A 275 -22.60 3.04 -2.92
C ILE A 275 -22.84 3.34 -1.44
N MET A 276 -22.49 4.54 -0.97
CA MET A 276 -22.67 4.93 0.43
C MET A 276 -24.14 4.83 0.85
N GLY A 277 -25.06 5.43 0.08
CA GLY A 277 -26.47 5.44 0.48
C GLY A 277 -27.19 4.09 0.32
N PHE A 278 -26.79 3.26 -0.65
CA PHE A 278 -27.25 1.87 -0.72
C PHE A 278 -26.81 1.07 0.51
N MET A 279 -25.52 1.12 0.84
CA MET A 279 -24.95 0.31 1.91
C MET A 279 -25.36 0.77 3.30
N ALA A 280 -25.58 2.08 3.50
CA ALA A 280 -26.13 2.62 4.75
C ALA A 280 -27.47 1.96 5.12
N THR A 281 -28.27 1.59 4.12
CA THR A 281 -29.59 1.00 4.29
C THR A 281 -29.55 -0.54 4.31
N GLU A 282 -28.91 -1.14 3.29
CA GLU A 282 -29.02 -2.58 3.01
C GLU A 282 -27.87 -3.40 3.63
N MET A 283 -26.72 -2.77 3.92
CA MET A 283 -25.50 -3.43 4.38
C MET A 283 -24.88 -2.76 5.63
N PRO A 284 -25.62 -2.59 6.74
CA PRO A 284 -25.23 -1.77 7.88
C PRO A 284 -24.03 -2.31 8.70
N LYS A 285 -23.40 -3.41 8.29
CA LYS A 285 -22.19 -4.00 8.91
C LYS A 285 -20.96 -3.94 8.01
N PHE A 286 -21.09 -3.42 6.81
CA PHE A 286 -20.02 -3.35 5.82
C PHE A 286 -19.43 -1.93 5.77
N ASN A 287 -18.11 -1.82 5.69
CA ASN A 287 -17.43 -0.54 5.60
C ASN A 287 -17.47 -0.03 4.15
N THR A 288 -18.03 1.15 3.95
CA THR A 288 -18.39 1.69 2.63
C THR A 288 -17.20 2.27 1.87
N VAL A 289 -16.17 2.72 2.60
CA VAL A 289 -14.91 3.25 2.09
C VAL A 289 -13.77 2.89 3.04
N SER A 290 -12.62 2.58 2.47
CA SER A 290 -11.33 2.52 3.16
C SER A 290 -10.46 3.69 2.68
N ILE A 291 -10.46 4.77 3.43
CA ILE A 291 -9.76 6.03 3.12
C ILE A 291 -8.25 5.81 3.30
N SER A 292 -7.48 5.86 2.21
CA SER A 292 -6.21 5.15 2.09
C SER A 292 -5.00 6.05 1.87
N GLY A 293 -4.15 6.15 2.90
CA GLY A 293 -2.81 6.76 2.83
C GLY A 293 -1.71 5.81 2.34
N TYR A 294 -1.87 4.49 2.47
CA TYR A 294 -0.86 3.49 2.05
C TYR A 294 -0.23 3.79 0.69
N HIS A 295 -1.08 3.95 -0.34
CA HIS A 295 -0.63 4.17 -1.71
C HIS A 295 0.10 5.50 -1.89
N MET A 296 -0.22 6.51 -1.07
CA MET A 296 0.47 7.80 -1.08
C MET A 296 1.90 7.63 -0.56
N GLN A 297 2.07 6.89 0.54
CA GLN A 297 3.40 6.57 1.07
C GLN A 297 4.21 5.75 0.07
N GLU A 298 3.62 4.73 -0.55
CA GLU A 298 4.29 3.90 -1.56
C GLU A 298 4.73 4.72 -2.79
N ALA A 299 3.95 5.73 -3.17
CA ALA A 299 4.31 6.70 -4.21
C ALA A 299 5.37 7.73 -3.78
N GLY A 300 5.66 7.83 -2.49
CA GLY A 300 6.75 8.62 -1.92
C GLY A 300 6.34 9.79 -1.03
N ALA A 301 5.06 9.87 -0.62
CA ALA A 301 4.62 10.82 0.40
C ALA A 301 5.36 10.54 1.72
N ASP A 302 5.86 11.60 2.36
CA ASP A 302 6.30 11.51 3.75
C ASP A 302 5.10 11.31 4.70
N ALA A 303 5.35 11.02 5.97
CA ALA A 303 4.28 10.69 6.92
C ALA A 303 3.29 11.85 7.16
N ALA A 304 3.75 13.10 7.03
CA ALA A 304 2.89 14.28 7.20
C ALA A 304 1.98 14.48 5.99
N LEU A 305 2.49 14.30 4.77
CA LEU A 305 1.72 14.33 3.53
C LEU A 305 0.68 13.20 3.49
N GLU A 306 1.09 11.98 3.80
CA GLU A 306 0.17 10.83 3.90
C GLU A 306 -0.97 11.14 4.87
N LEU A 307 -0.64 11.59 6.08
CA LEU A 307 -1.62 11.91 7.11
C LEU A 307 -2.55 13.05 6.69
N GLY A 308 -1.99 14.17 6.22
CA GLY A 308 -2.75 15.36 5.84
C GLY A 308 -3.73 15.09 4.70
N PHE A 309 -3.25 14.48 3.60
CA PHE A 309 -4.09 14.19 2.44
C PHE A 309 -5.15 13.12 2.74
N THR A 310 -4.82 12.06 3.47
CA THR A 310 -5.80 11.01 3.78
C THR A 310 -6.92 11.53 4.70
N ILE A 311 -6.61 12.40 5.66
CA ILE A 311 -7.65 13.03 6.48
C ILE A 311 -8.50 13.98 5.64
N ALA A 312 -7.89 14.77 4.75
CA ALA A 312 -8.62 15.66 3.85
C ALA A 312 -9.55 14.90 2.90
N ASP A 313 -9.10 13.78 2.31
CA ASP A 313 -9.94 12.84 1.55
C ASP A 313 -11.14 12.38 2.39
N GLY A 314 -10.90 12.00 3.66
CA GLY A 314 -11.97 11.58 4.57
C GLY A 314 -13.02 12.64 4.85
N ILE A 315 -12.62 13.90 4.99
CA ILE A 315 -13.54 15.04 5.14
C ILE A 315 -14.35 15.24 3.84
N GLU A 316 -13.71 15.12 2.68
CA GLU A 316 -14.35 15.22 1.37
C GLU A 316 -15.38 14.10 1.14
N TYR A 317 -15.08 12.88 1.60
CA TYR A 317 -16.02 11.77 1.58
C TYR A 317 -17.23 11.97 2.49
N LEU A 318 -17.03 12.57 3.67
CA LEU A 318 -18.14 12.94 4.54
C LEU A 318 -19.01 14.05 3.94
N ARG A 319 -18.40 15.06 3.29
CA ARG A 319 -19.14 16.06 2.51
C ARG A 319 -19.94 15.41 1.40
N THR A 320 -19.35 14.48 0.66
CA THR A 320 -20.06 13.73 -0.39
C THR A 320 -21.28 12.98 0.18
N ALA A 321 -21.13 12.32 1.33
CA ALA A 321 -22.24 11.62 1.97
C ALA A 321 -23.36 12.58 2.43
N VAL A 322 -23.01 13.69 3.07
CA VAL A 322 -23.99 14.62 3.65
C VAL A 322 -24.62 15.52 2.57
N ASP A 323 -23.80 16.08 1.70
CA ASP A 323 -24.21 17.09 0.73
C ASP A 323 -24.77 16.47 -0.55
N ASN A 324 -24.21 15.35 -1.05
CA ASN A 324 -24.67 14.73 -2.30
C ASN A 324 -25.60 13.54 -2.06
N ALA A 325 -25.25 12.65 -1.14
CA ALA A 325 -26.09 11.49 -0.80
C ALA A 325 -27.24 11.83 0.16
N LYS A 326 -27.22 13.02 0.79
CA LYS A 326 -28.22 13.49 1.77
C LYS A 326 -28.40 12.56 2.97
N LEU A 327 -27.30 11.93 3.40
CA LEU A 327 -27.27 11.04 4.56
C LEU A 327 -26.96 11.81 5.85
N ASP A 328 -27.43 11.31 6.99
CA ASP A 328 -26.92 11.78 8.28
C ASP A 328 -25.46 11.30 8.45
N VAL A 329 -24.59 12.15 8.99
CA VAL A 329 -23.19 11.79 9.27
C VAL A 329 -23.10 10.52 10.13
N ASP A 330 -24.06 10.32 11.04
CA ASP A 330 -24.10 9.17 11.93
C ASP A 330 -24.48 7.85 11.23
N ASP A 331 -25.03 7.90 10.02
CA ASP A 331 -25.33 6.71 9.21
C ASP A 331 -24.07 6.20 8.48
N ILE A 332 -23.10 7.07 8.20
CA ILE A 332 -21.92 6.76 7.38
C ILE A 332 -20.61 6.74 8.17
N ALA A 333 -20.33 7.72 9.03
CA ALA A 333 -19.06 7.83 9.73
C ALA A 333 -18.70 6.56 10.57
N PRO A 334 -19.66 5.87 11.22
CA PRO A 334 -19.39 4.59 11.88
C PRO A 334 -19.02 3.43 10.93
N ARG A 335 -19.07 3.63 9.61
CA ARG A 335 -18.70 2.67 8.55
C ARG A 335 -17.53 3.13 7.69
N LEU A 336 -16.99 4.32 7.92
CA LEU A 336 -15.71 4.69 7.35
C LEU A 336 -14.58 3.93 8.06
N SER A 337 -13.58 3.55 7.27
CA SER A 337 -12.34 2.96 7.76
C SER A 337 -11.17 3.62 7.05
N PHE A 338 -9.99 3.51 7.63
CA PHE A 338 -8.75 4.09 7.13
C PHE A 338 -7.74 3.01 6.80
N PHE A 339 -6.74 3.37 5.99
CA PHE A 339 -5.68 2.46 5.60
C PHE A 339 -4.34 3.17 5.47
N TRP A 340 -3.44 2.94 6.43
CA TRP A 340 -2.10 3.54 6.46
C TRP A 340 -1.04 2.57 5.93
N GLY A 341 -0.03 3.14 5.27
CA GLY A 341 1.25 2.45 5.13
C GLY A 341 2.08 2.59 6.38
N ILE A 342 3.03 1.69 6.58
CA ILE A 342 3.93 1.71 7.73
C ILE A 342 5.33 1.38 7.22
N GLY A 343 6.17 2.41 7.14
CA GLY A 343 7.56 2.30 6.74
C GLY A 343 8.53 2.18 7.92
N MET A 344 9.82 2.32 7.60
CA MET A 344 10.92 2.04 8.53
C MET A 344 11.17 3.12 9.60
N ASP A 345 10.58 4.31 9.50
CA ASP A 345 10.71 5.35 10.54
C ASP A 345 9.75 5.06 11.71
N TYR A 346 10.16 4.09 12.52
CA TYR A 346 9.36 3.46 13.56
C TYR A 346 8.63 4.43 14.50
N TYR A 347 9.30 5.50 14.97
CA TYR A 347 8.67 6.45 15.89
C TYR A 347 7.68 7.37 15.18
N VAL A 348 8.03 7.81 13.98
CA VAL A 348 7.19 8.67 13.14
C VAL A 348 5.88 7.95 12.80
N GLU A 349 5.94 6.66 12.47
CA GLU A 349 4.73 5.88 12.15
C GLU A 349 3.77 5.71 13.34
N ILE A 350 4.31 5.48 14.54
CA ILE A 350 3.50 5.40 15.77
C ILE A 350 2.83 6.76 16.03
N ALA A 351 3.60 7.86 15.92
CA ALA A 351 3.09 9.22 16.11
C ALA A 351 2.03 9.58 15.06
N LYS A 352 2.23 9.21 13.78
CA LYS A 352 1.27 9.41 12.68
C LYS A 352 -0.10 8.83 13.03
N MET A 353 -0.15 7.57 13.47
CA MET A 353 -1.40 6.90 13.79
C MET A 353 -2.12 7.51 15.01
N ARG A 354 -1.36 7.96 16.02
CA ARG A 354 -1.89 8.66 17.20
C ARG A 354 -2.46 10.02 16.81
N ALA A 355 -1.71 10.81 16.05
CA ALA A 355 -2.12 12.11 15.53
C ALA A 355 -3.37 12.00 14.64
N ALA A 356 -3.43 10.99 13.76
CA ALA A 356 -4.57 10.75 12.88
C ALA A 356 -5.91 10.66 13.62
N ARG A 357 -5.95 9.88 14.71
CA ARG A 357 -7.18 9.72 15.51
C ARG A 357 -7.61 11.05 16.14
N ARG A 358 -6.64 11.80 16.68
CA ARG A 358 -6.87 13.10 17.30
C ARG A 358 -7.42 14.12 16.29
N ILE A 359 -6.77 14.23 15.14
CA ILE A 359 -7.18 15.13 14.06
C ILE A 359 -8.57 14.75 13.57
N TRP A 360 -8.79 13.48 13.23
CA TRP A 360 -10.07 13.00 12.71
C TRP A 360 -11.22 13.31 13.67
N SER A 361 -11.09 12.92 14.94
CA SER A 361 -12.11 13.19 15.96
C SER A 361 -12.43 14.67 16.05
N THR A 362 -11.40 15.52 16.06
CA THR A 362 -11.56 16.97 16.20
C THR A 362 -12.25 17.59 14.97
N LEU A 363 -11.82 17.21 13.77
CA LEU A 363 -12.38 17.74 12.53
C LEU A 363 -13.82 17.26 12.31
N VAL A 364 -14.12 15.99 12.56
CA VAL A 364 -15.49 15.48 12.40
C VAL A 364 -16.44 16.16 13.38
N GLU A 365 -16.03 16.34 14.64
CA GLU A 365 -16.81 17.08 15.64
C GLU A 365 -17.05 18.53 15.20
N LYS A 366 -15.99 19.21 14.75
CA LYS A 366 -16.03 20.62 14.32
C LYS A 366 -16.85 20.85 13.05
N HIS A 367 -16.85 19.94 12.10
CA HIS A 367 -17.48 20.15 10.79
C HIS A 367 -18.89 19.54 10.68
N PHE A 368 -19.18 18.45 11.41
CA PHE A 368 -20.43 17.70 11.21
C PHE A 368 -21.27 17.52 12.48
N GLN A 369 -20.75 17.83 13.68
CA GLN A 369 -21.45 17.73 14.97
C GLN A 369 -22.26 16.41 15.14
N PRO A 370 -21.63 15.24 14.97
CA PRO A 370 -22.33 13.96 15.08
C PRO A 370 -22.92 13.75 16.48
N LYS A 371 -24.05 13.05 16.57
CA LYS A 371 -24.68 12.68 17.85
C LYS A 371 -24.16 11.34 18.34
N ASN A 372 -23.74 10.46 17.43
CA ASN A 372 -23.15 9.17 17.76
C ASN A 372 -21.64 9.32 18.00
N PRO A 373 -21.12 9.02 19.21
CA PRO A 373 -19.68 9.12 19.46
C PRO A 373 -18.86 8.16 18.59
N LYS A 374 -19.46 7.11 18.02
CA LYS A 374 -18.77 6.20 17.09
C LYS A 374 -18.40 6.86 15.76
N SER A 375 -19.02 7.99 15.42
CA SER A 375 -18.73 8.77 14.21
C SER A 375 -17.37 9.48 14.30
N LEU A 376 -16.87 9.71 15.52
CA LEU A 376 -15.56 10.32 15.77
C LEU A 376 -14.41 9.31 15.74
N LEU A 377 -14.70 8.01 15.59
CA LEU A 377 -13.68 6.97 15.62
C LEU A 377 -12.98 6.82 14.27
N LEU A 378 -11.67 7.00 14.27
CA LEU A 378 -10.82 6.52 13.19
C LEU A 378 -10.43 5.06 13.47
N ARG A 379 -10.96 4.14 12.65
CA ARG A 379 -10.62 2.70 12.65
C ARG A 379 -9.78 2.42 11.43
N THR A 380 -8.64 1.75 11.59
CA THR A 380 -7.66 1.61 10.52
C THR A 380 -7.19 0.19 10.27
N HIS A 381 -6.96 -0.11 9.00
CA HIS A 381 -6.04 -1.13 8.54
C HIS A 381 -4.63 -0.53 8.41
N CYS A 382 -3.61 -1.35 8.52
CA CYS A 382 -2.24 -1.01 8.19
C CYS A 382 -1.63 -2.09 7.29
N GLN A 383 -0.75 -1.68 6.39
CA GLN A 383 0.12 -2.57 5.63
C GLN A 383 1.56 -2.08 5.79
N THR A 384 2.48 -3.01 6.03
CA THR A 384 3.92 -2.72 6.00
C THR A 384 4.31 -2.22 4.61
N SER A 385 5.27 -1.29 4.49
CA SER A 385 5.61 -0.69 3.20
C SER A 385 6.17 -1.73 2.23
N GLY A 386 5.64 -1.80 1.00
CA GLY A 386 6.21 -2.63 -0.07
C GLY A 386 7.51 -2.01 -0.60
N TYR A 387 7.52 -0.68 -0.72
CA TYR A 387 8.66 0.11 -1.15
C TYR A 387 9.91 -0.05 -0.26
N SER A 388 9.75 -0.31 1.04
CA SER A 388 10.91 -0.50 1.93
C SER A 388 11.65 -1.82 1.69
N LEU A 389 11.02 -2.77 0.99
CA LEU A 389 11.56 -4.11 0.76
C LEU A 389 12.50 -4.12 -0.44
N THR A 390 13.56 -4.91 -0.32
CA THR A 390 14.67 -4.91 -1.29
C THR A 390 14.73 -6.22 -2.06
N GLU A 391 14.99 -6.17 -3.36
CA GLU A 391 15.35 -7.35 -4.17
C GLU A 391 16.68 -7.93 -3.67
N ALA A 392 17.67 -7.06 -3.41
CA ALA A 392 18.96 -7.48 -2.86
C ALA A 392 18.82 -7.93 -1.41
N GLN A 393 19.43 -9.07 -1.06
CA GLN A 393 19.42 -9.68 0.28
C GLN A 393 17.99 -9.75 0.87
N PRO A 394 17.03 -10.42 0.20
CA PRO A 394 15.62 -10.33 0.54
C PRO A 394 15.29 -10.87 1.94
N MET A 395 16.15 -11.69 2.56
CA MET A 395 15.95 -12.12 3.95
C MET A 395 15.98 -10.96 4.96
N ASN A 396 16.65 -9.85 4.64
CA ASN A 396 16.59 -8.63 5.46
C ASN A 396 15.17 -8.06 5.53
N ASN A 397 14.32 -8.35 4.54
CA ASN A 397 12.92 -7.90 4.51
C ASN A 397 12.10 -8.53 5.64
N ILE A 398 12.46 -9.72 6.16
CA ILE A 398 11.79 -10.30 7.34
C ILE A 398 11.93 -9.36 8.55
N ILE A 399 13.13 -8.80 8.73
CA ILE A 399 13.45 -7.88 9.82
C ILE A 399 12.73 -6.54 9.61
N ARG A 400 12.74 -6.00 8.38
CA ARG A 400 12.02 -4.76 8.02
C ARG A 400 10.53 -4.88 8.33
N THR A 401 9.87 -5.91 7.77
CA THR A 401 8.45 -6.18 7.99
C THR A 401 8.12 -6.38 9.47
N THR A 402 9.02 -6.97 10.27
CA THR A 402 8.80 -7.12 11.72
C THR A 402 8.82 -5.78 12.45
N ILE A 403 9.76 -4.88 12.11
CA ILE A 403 9.84 -3.53 12.70
C ILE A 403 8.61 -2.70 12.30
N GLU A 404 8.21 -2.76 11.04
CA GLU A 404 7.03 -2.07 10.52
C GLU A 404 5.74 -2.62 11.16
N ALA A 405 5.60 -3.94 11.29
CA ALA A 405 4.49 -4.56 12.01
C ALA A 405 4.42 -4.07 13.46
N LEU A 406 5.57 -3.98 14.14
CA LEU A 406 5.63 -3.49 15.52
C LEU A 406 5.18 -2.02 15.62
N ALA A 407 5.57 -1.15 14.68
CA ALA A 407 5.08 0.23 14.62
C ALA A 407 3.56 0.29 14.42
N ALA A 408 3.01 -0.51 13.49
CA ALA A 408 1.57 -0.57 13.23
C ALA A 408 0.77 -1.00 14.48
N ILE A 409 1.28 -2.00 15.19
CA ILE A 409 0.66 -2.55 16.40
C ILE A 409 0.72 -1.50 17.52
N GLN A 410 1.90 -0.93 17.79
CA GLN A 410 2.03 0.03 18.87
C GLN A 410 1.37 1.38 18.57
N GLY A 411 1.18 1.72 17.29
CA GLY A 411 0.32 2.81 16.84
C GLY A 411 -1.19 2.52 17.01
N GLY A 412 -1.58 1.27 17.31
CA GLY A 412 -2.95 0.89 17.65
C GLY A 412 -3.85 0.55 16.46
N THR A 413 -3.34 -0.14 15.44
CA THR A 413 -4.12 -0.61 14.26
C THR A 413 -5.25 -1.60 14.59
N GLN A 414 -6.31 -1.67 13.79
CA GLN A 414 -7.39 -2.64 13.98
C GLN A 414 -7.19 -3.92 13.15
N SER A 415 -6.43 -3.84 12.07
CA SER A 415 -6.04 -5.00 11.27
C SER A 415 -4.73 -4.75 10.54
N LEU A 416 -3.95 -5.79 10.28
CA LEU A 416 -2.61 -5.67 9.72
C LEU A 416 -2.36 -6.66 8.59
N HIS A 417 -1.77 -6.15 7.52
CA HIS A 417 -1.09 -6.90 6.48
C HIS A 417 0.42 -6.80 6.71
N THR A 418 1.10 -7.94 6.72
CA THR A 418 2.57 -8.01 6.67
C THR A 418 3.00 -8.52 5.31
N ASN A 419 3.86 -7.77 4.63
CA ASN A 419 4.37 -8.16 3.31
C ASN A 419 5.27 -9.40 3.42
N SER A 420 5.36 -10.15 2.34
CA SER A 420 6.29 -11.27 2.25
C SER A 420 7.69 -10.79 1.87
N TYR A 421 8.73 -11.55 2.21
CA TYR A 421 10.11 -11.08 2.03
C TYR A 421 10.54 -11.05 0.54
N ASP A 422 9.75 -11.65 -0.34
CA ASP A 422 9.90 -11.74 -1.80
C ASP A 422 9.12 -10.65 -2.58
N GLU A 423 8.44 -9.72 -1.89
CA GLU A 423 7.58 -8.68 -2.47
C GLU A 423 8.26 -7.86 -3.57
N ALA A 424 9.55 -7.55 -3.40
CA ALA A 424 10.32 -6.74 -4.35
C ALA A 424 10.63 -7.46 -5.68
N VAL A 425 10.32 -8.75 -5.78
CA VAL A 425 10.63 -9.61 -6.94
C VAL A 425 9.38 -10.22 -7.55
N GLY A 426 8.37 -10.56 -6.74
CA GLY A 426 7.12 -11.12 -7.25
C GLY A 426 6.10 -11.39 -6.16
N LEU A 427 5.05 -12.11 -6.53
CA LEU A 427 3.96 -12.46 -5.63
C LEU A 427 4.38 -13.54 -4.60
N PRO A 428 3.80 -13.53 -3.39
CA PRO A 428 4.18 -14.45 -2.33
C PRO A 428 4.03 -15.93 -2.68
N THR A 429 5.05 -16.73 -2.42
CA THR A 429 4.93 -18.19 -2.37
C THR A 429 4.22 -18.65 -1.08
N THR A 430 3.88 -19.95 -1.01
CA THR A 430 3.33 -20.53 0.24
C THR A 430 4.30 -20.40 1.42
N GLN A 431 5.60 -20.47 1.17
CA GLN A 431 6.62 -20.36 2.22
C GLN A 431 6.74 -18.93 2.73
N THR A 432 6.81 -17.96 1.83
CA THR A 432 7.02 -16.55 2.19
C THR A 432 5.78 -15.95 2.83
N ALA A 433 4.58 -16.28 2.31
CA ALA A 433 3.30 -15.91 2.92
C ALA A 433 3.12 -16.48 4.34
N ARG A 434 3.62 -17.70 4.61
CA ARG A 434 3.61 -18.28 5.95
C ARG A 434 4.49 -17.49 6.91
N ILE A 435 5.69 -17.06 6.48
CA ILE A 435 6.58 -16.24 7.31
C ILE A 435 5.92 -14.91 7.62
N ALA A 436 5.37 -14.24 6.61
CA ALA A 436 4.64 -12.98 6.78
C ALA A 436 3.51 -13.09 7.82
N ARG A 437 2.66 -14.13 7.72
CA ARG A 437 1.60 -14.40 8.72
C ARG A 437 2.17 -14.69 10.10
N ASN A 438 3.22 -15.53 10.18
CA ASN A 438 3.81 -15.93 11.44
C ASN A 438 4.47 -14.76 12.19
N THR A 439 4.98 -13.74 11.49
CA THR A 439 5.44 -12.49 12.12
C THR A 439 4.35 -11.91 13.02
N GLN A 440 3.11 -11.82 12.52
CA GLN A 440 1.99 -11.31 13.33
C GLN A 440 1.59 -12.28 14.45
N LEU A 441 1.57 -13.59 14.19
CA LEU A 441 1.22 -14.59 15.22
C LEU A 441 2.21 -14.58 16.40
N ILE A 442 3.51 -14.50 16.13
CA ILE A 442 4.55 -14.40 17.17
C ILE A 442 4.37 -13.10 17.97
N LEU A 443 4.09 -11.99 17.28
CA LEU A 443 3.81 -10.71 17.92
C LEU A 443 2.54 -10.77 18.80
N GLN A 444 1.51 -11.53 18.42
CA GLN A 444 0.30 -11.72 19.24
C GLN A 444 0.53 -12.64 20.45
N GLU A 445 1.18 -13.77 20.25
CA GLU A 445 1.14 -14.92 21.17
C GLU A 445 2.38 -15.03 22.08
N GLU A 446 3.53 -14.48 21.65
CA GLU A 446 4.81 -14.69 22.34
C GLU A 446 5.42 -13.40 22.92
N SER A 447 5.11 -12.25 22.33
CA SER A 447 5.85 -11.00 22.61
C SER A 447 5.39 -10.23 23.86
N GLY A 448 4.16 -10.46 24.33
CA GLY A 448 3.53 -9.70 25.42
C GLY A 448 3.06 -8.28 25.05
N ILE A 449 3.22 -7.84 23.79
CA ILE A 449 2.86 -6.47 23.37
C ILE A 449 1.35 -6.17 23.42
N VAL A 450 0.50 -7.21 23.53
CA VAL A 450 -0.95 -7.07 23.62
C VAL A 450 -1.44 -6.77 25.04
N ASP A 451 -0.57 -6.89 26.05
CA ASP A 451 -0.94 -6.83 27.47
C ASP A 451 -1.20 -5.39 27.98
N VAL A 452 -0.78 -4.36 27.23
CA VAL A 452 -0.92 -2.94 27.61
C VAL A 452 -1.46 -2.12 26.44
N ALA A 453 -2.50 -1.33 26.69
CA ALA A 453 -3.04 -0.38 25.72
C ALA A 453 -2.15 0.88 25.62
N ASP A 454 -1.79 1.27 24.39
CA ASP A 454 -0.92 2.42 24.08
C ASP A 454 0.31 2.52 25.01
N PRO A 455 1.26 1.56 24.92
CA PRO A 455 2.38 1.46 25.84
C PRO A 455 3.32 2.68 25.78
N TRP A 456 3.23 3.50 24.72
CA TRP A 456 4.00 4.73 24.58
C TRP A 456 3.38 5.95 25.25
N GLY A 457 2.10 5.88 25.66
CA GLY A 457 1.45 7.06 26.23
C GLY A 457 2.13 7.52 27.52
N GLY A 458 2.50 8.80 27.55
CA GLY A 458 3.33 9.42 28.58
C GLY A 458 4.83 9.45 28.27
N SER A 459 5.31 8.80 27.21
CA SER A 459 6.69 8.99 26.73
C SER A 459 6.87 10.42 26.24
N TYR A 460 7.78 11.18 26.85
CA TYR A 460 8.02 12.58 26.49
C TYR A 460 8.31 12.76 24.99
N MET A 461 9.05 11.82 24.39
CA MET A 461 9.35 11.83 22.97
C MET A 461 8.11 11.54 22.13
N MET A 462 7.36 10.48 22.45
CA MET A 462 6.23 10.07 21.61
C MET A 462 5.10 11.09 21.64
N GLU A 463 4.84 11.70 22.80
CA GLU A 463 3.83 12.75 22.90
C GLU A 463 4.25 14.01 22.14
N SER A 464 5.50 14.48 22.32
CA SER A 464 6.01 15.63 21.57
C SER A 464 5.97 15.39 20.06
N LEU A 465 6.41 14.21 19.61
CA LEU A 465 6.40 13.84 18.19
C LEU A 465 4.97 13.75 17.63
N THR A 466 4.01 13.29 18.44
CA THR A 466 2.59 13.24 18.05
C THR A 466 1.99 14.64 17.90
N ASP A 467 2.36 15.57 18.77
CA ASP A 467 1.96 16.98 18.66
C ASP A 467 2.58 17.65 17.42
N GLU A 468 3.90 17.49 17.21
CA GLU A 468 4.59 18.04 16.03
C GLU A 468 4.03 17.45 14.72
N MET A 469 3.74 16.14 14.69
CA MET A 469 3.09 15.50 13.55
C MET A 469 1.67 16.03 13.33
N THR A 470 0.92 16.28 14.42
CA THR A 470 -0.41 16.90 14.34
C THR A 470 -0.34 18.27 13.68
N ASP A 471 0.61 19.11 14.10
CA ASP A 471 0.80 20.46 13.54
C ASP A 471 1.21 20.42 12.06
N LYS A 472 2.08 19.49 11.67
CA LYS A 472 2.52 19.32 10.28
C LYS A 472 1.37 18.91 9.38
N ALA A 473 0.60 17.90 9.78
CA ALA A 473 -0.55 17.44 9.03
C ALA A 473 -1.66 18.51 8.97
N MET A 474 -1.94 19.22 10.06
CA MET A 474 -2.93 20.30 10.07
C MET A 474 -2.59 21.45 9.13
N LYS A 475 -1.30 21.77 8.95
CA LYS A 475 -0.88 22.76 7.92
C LYS A 475 -1.24 22.30 6.51
N ILE A 476 -1.00 21.03 6.19
CA ILE A 476 -1.36 20.43 4.90
C ILE A 476 -2.87 20.41 4.71
N ILE A 477 -3.63 19.98 5.72
CA ILE A 477 -5.10 19.98 5.69
C ILE A 477 -5.64 21.39 5.46
N ASN A 478 -5.13 22.40 6.17
CA ASN A 478 -5.58 23.79 6.02
C ASN A 478 -5.25 24.35 4.62
N GLU A 479 -4.14 23.95 4.01
CA GLU A 479 -3.80 24.30 2.63
C GLU A 479 -4.82 23.72 1.64
N VAL A 480 -5.13 22.44 1.77
CA VAL A 480 -6.16 21.76 0.96
C VAL A 480 -7.53 22.44 1.13
N GLU A 481 -7.94 22.68 2.37
CA GLU A 481 -9.21 23.36 2.66
C GLU A 481 -9.26 24.79 2.08
N SER A 482 -8.14 25.50 2.09
CA SER A 482 -8.05 26.85 1.50
C SER A 482 -8.17 26.84 -0.03
N SER A 483 -7.87 25.71 -0.69
CA SER A 483 -8.07 25.52 -2.13
C SER A 483 -9.49 25.09 -2.52
N GLY A 484 -10.39 24.90 -1.55
CA GLY A 484 -11.77 24.46 -1.79
C GLY A 484 -12.03 22.97 -1.50
N GLY A 485 -11.11 22.28 -0.83
CA GLY A 485 -11.23 20.87 -0.50
C GLY A 485 -10.37 19.97 -1.39
N MET A 486 -10.40 18.68 -1.10
CA MET A 486 -9.43 17.73 -1.66
C MET A 486 -9.67 17.45 -3.15
N THR A 487 -10.93 17.48 -3.59
CA THR A 487 -11.31 17.33 -5.01
C THR A 487 -10.66 18.42 -5.87
N GLU A 488 -10.76 19.69 -5.45
CA GLU A 488 -10.16 20.83 -6.14
C GLU A 488 -8.63 20.81 -6.07
N TYR A 489 -8.06 20.44 -4.92
CA TYR A 489 -6.60 20.34 -4.76
C TYR A 489 -6.00 19.28 -5.68
N ILE A 490 -6.66 18.13 -5.85
CA ILE A 490 -6.30 17.10 -6.84
C ILE A 490 -6.45 17.64 -8.26
N GLY A 491 -7.56 18.33 -8.56
CA GLY A 491 -7.81 18.93 -9.88
C GLY A 491 -6.74 19.94 -10.31
N SER A 492 -6.11 20.64 -9.35
CA SER A 492 -4.98 21.54 -9.59
C SER A 492 -3.66 20.82 -9.96
N GLY A 493 -3.56 19.52 -9.69
CA GLY A 493 -2.34 18.72 -9.83
C GLY A 493 -1.35 18.83 -8.66
N MET A 494 -1.61 19.70 -7.67
CA MET A 494 -0.67 19.99 -6.58
C MET A 494 -0.44 18.78 -5.65
N ALA A 495 -1.48 18.00 -5.35
CA ALA A 495 -1.37 16.82 -4.49
C ALA A 495 -0.32 15.83 -5.03
N LYS A 496 -0.46 15.45 -6.31
CA LYS A 496 0.46 14.55 -7.01
C LYS A 496 1.87 15.16 -7.09
N TRP A 497 1.98 16.45 -7.43
CA TRP A 497 3.27 17.14 -7.52
C TRP A 497 4.05 17.10 -6.20
N ARG A 498 3.39 17.33 -5.06
CA ARG A 498 4.05 17.28 -3.73
C ARG A 498 4.53 15.88 -3.36
N ILE A 499 3.78 14.85 -3.72
CA ILE A 499 4.17 13.45 -3.50
C ILE A 499 5.37 13.10 -4.38
N GLU A 500 5.34 13.47 -5.66
CA GLU A 500 6.45 13.26 -6.59
C GLU A 500 7.71 14.02 -6.16
N GLU A 501 7.57 15.24 -5.61
CA GLU A 501 8.69 16.01 -5.06
C GLU A 501 9.32 15.31 -3.85
N SER A 502 8.50 14.82 -2.93
CA SER A 502 8.94 14.03 -1.77
C SER A 502 9.66 12.74 -2.20
N ALA A 503 9.09 12.01 -3.17
CA ALA A 503 9.68 10.79 -3.73
C ALA A 503 11.06 11.05 -4.36
N THR A 504 11.17 12.16 -5.11
CA THR A 504 12.40 12.56 -5.80
C THR A 504 13.50 12.96 -4.81
N LYS A 505 13.15 13.74 -3.78
CA LYS A 505 14.07 14.07 -2.69
C LYS A 505 14.56 12.82 -1.96
N LYS A 506 13.66 11.86 -1.70
CA LYS A 506 14.01 10.56 -1.08
C LYS A 506 14.99 9.77 -1.95
N GLN A 507 14.79 9.71 -3.26
CA GLN A 507 15.72 9.03 -4.15
C GLN A 507 17.10 9.70 -4.16
N GLY A 508 17.16 11.03 -4.19
CA GLY A 508 18.42 11.77 -4.09
C GLY A 508 19.22 11.41 -2.82
N ARG A 509 18.54 11.25 -1.68
CA ARG A 509 19.18 10.81 -0.41
C ARG A 509 19.64 9.35 -0.43
N ILE A 510 18.90 8.45 -1.09
CA ILE A 510 19.30 7.05 -1.21
C ILE A 510 20.50 6.89 -2.14
N ASP A 511 20.48 7.55 -3.30
CA ASP A 511 21.53 7.42 -4.32
C ASP A 511 22.85 8.03 -3.87
N SER A 512 22.80 9.10 -3.08
CA SER A 512 23.98 9.72 -2.46
C SER A 512 24.49 8.96 -1.23
N GLY A 513 23.65 8.11 -0.63
CA GLY A 513 23.98 7.30 0.54
C GLY A 513 23.69 7.96 1.90
N GLU A 514 22.96 9.08 1.93
CA GLU A 514 22.42 9.67 3.19
C GLU A 514 21.50 8.68 3.88
N ASP A 515 20.52 8.21 3.12
CA ASP A 515 19.54 7.25 3.56
C ASP A 515 20.11 5.86 3.27
N VAL A 516 20.63 5.23 4.32
CA VAL A 516 21.22 3.90 4.20
C VAL A 516 20.14 2.84 3.97
N VAL A 517 20.31 2.08 2.89
CA VAL A 517 19.55 0.87 2.59
C VAL A 517 20.50 -0.32 2.59
N VAL A 518 20.46 -1.09 3.68
CA VAL A 518 21.34 -2.26 3.90
C VAL A 518 21.15 -3.29 2.78
N GLY A 519 22.27 -3.69 2.18
CA GLY A 519 22.34 -4.61 1.05
C GLY A 519 22.16 -3.96 -0.31
N VAL A 520 21.71 -2.69 -0.36
CA VAL A 520 21.47 -1.96 -1.62
C VAL A 520 22.48 -0.86 -1.86
N ASN A 521 22.70 0.09 -0.93
CA ASN A 521 23.72 1.15 -1.10
C ASN A 521 24.88 1.04 -0.09
N LYS A 522 24.72 0.20 0.94
CA LYS A 522 25.75 -0.09 1.94
C LYS A 522 25.68 -1.55 2.36
N TYR A 523 26.83 -2.17 2.65
CA TYR A 523 26.94 -3.59 3.00
C TYR A 523 26.41 -4.52 1.89
N ARG A 524 26.80 -4.23 0.63
CA ARG A 524 26.52 -5.08 -0.54
C ARG A 524 27.31 -6.39 -0.42
N LEU A 525 26.77 -7.50 -0.94
CA LEU A 525 27.49 -8.77 -1.06
C LEU A 525 28.29 -8.79 -2.36
N GLU A 526 29.46 -9.41 -2.33
CA GLU A 526 30.35 -9.57 -3.49
C GLU A 526 30.81 -11.03 -3.63
N GLY A 527 31.09 -11.46 -4.86
CA GLY A 527 31.69 -12.78 -5.14
C GLY A 527 30.88 -13.97 -4.63
N GLU A 528 31.54 -14.88 -3.92
CA GLU A 528 30.95 -16.14 -3.40
C GLU A 528 29.90 -15.91 -2.29
N GLU A 529 29.75 -14.68 -1.78
CA GLU A 529 28.76 -14.35 -0.74
C GLU A 529 27.36 -14.09 -1.30
N GLN A 530 27.18 -14.04 -2.63
CA GLN A 530 25.85 -13.80 -3.22
C GLN A 530 24.84 -14.89 -2.81
N GLU A 531 23.66 -14.46 -2.37
CA GLU A 531 22.58 -15.38 -2.02
C GLU A 531 22.09 -16.13 -3.27
N ALA A 532 21.66 -17.38 -3.08
CA ALA A 532 21.04 -18.14 -4.16
C ALA A 532 19.78 -17.42 -4.67
N GLN A 533 19.54 -17.53 -5.98
CA GLN A 533 18.32 -17.01 -6.60
C GLN A 533 17.09 -17.59 -5.91
N GLN A 534 16.16 -16.70 -5.54
CA GLN A 534 14.91 -17.08 -4.89
C GLN A 534 13.95 -17.69 -5.90
N GLU A 535 13.12 -18.63 -5.44
CA GLU A 535 12.00 -19.14 -6.23
C GLU A 535 10.92 -18.06 -6.27
N VAL A 536 10.62 -17.56 -7.48
CA VAL A 536 9.59 -16.54 -7.72
C VAL A 536 8.36 -17.21 -8.32
N LEU A 537 7.18 -16.89 -7.79
CA LEU A 537 5.92 -17.37 -8.36
C LEU A 537 5.76 -16.86 -9.79
N GLN A 538 5.78 -17.77 -10.76
CA GLN A 538 5.48 -17.46 -12.16
C GLN A 538 4.01 -17.70 -12.46
N ILE A 539 3.38 -16.73 -13.11
CA ILE A 539 2.00 -16.84 -13.61
C ILE A 539 2.05 -16.99 -15.12
N ASP A 540 1.43 -18.06 -15.62
CA ASP A 540 1.21 -18.23 -17.07
C ASP A 540 -0.01 -17.43 -17.51
N ASN A 541 0.24 -16.15 -17.85
CA ASN A 541 -0.77 -15.23 -18.39
C ASN A 541 -1.54 -15.81 -19.58
N SER A 542 -0.88 -16.58 -20.45
CA SER A 542 -1.50 -17.09 -21.67
C SER A 542 -2.58 -18.10 -21.32
N SER A 543 -2.26 -19.05 -20.44
CA SER A 543 -3.22 -20.06 -19.96
C SER A 543 -4.38 -19.44 -19.19
N VAL A 544 -4.12 -18.50 -18.27
CA VAL A 544 -5.18 -17.80 -17.50
C VAL A 544 -6.12 -17.05 -18.44
N ARG A 545 -5.56 -16.31 -19.40
CA ARG A 545 -6.34 -15.54 -20.38
C ARG A 545 -7.19 -16.45 -21.29
N GLU A 546 -6.63 -17.55 -21.77
CA GLU A 546 -7.39 -18.51 -22.59
C GLU A 546 -8.58 -19.11 -21.83
N GLN A 547 -8.38 -19.46 -20.56
CA GLN A 547 -9.45 -19.96 -19.69
C GLN A 547 -10.56 -18.92 -19.48
N GLN A 548 -10.19 -17.67 -19.16
CA GLN A 548 -11.15 -16.58 -19.00
C GLN A 548 -11.94 -16.30 -20.28
N ILE A 549 -11.28 -16.27 -21.44
CA ILE A 549 -11.95 -16.07 -22.73
C ILE A 549 -12.94 -17.22 -23.02
N ALA A 550 -12.55 -18.47 -22.74
CA ALA A 550 -13.45 -19.61 -22.91
C ALA A 550 -14.68 -19.50 -22.00
N GLN A 551 -14.49 -19.08 -20.74
CA GLN A 551 -15.55 -18.84 -19.76
C GLN A 551 -16.49 -17.71 -20.19
N LEU A 552 -15.93 -16.58 -20.65
CA LEU A 552 -16.68 -15.46 -21.22
C LEU A 552 -17.52 -15.87 -22.42
N ASN A 553 -16.95 -16.61 -23.36
CA ASN A 553 -17.67 -17.11 -24.54
C ASN A 553 -18.83 -18.02 -24.13
N LYS A 554 -18.61 -18.91 -23.16
CA LYS A 554 -19.67 -19.76 -22.61
C LYS A 554 -20.78 -18.93 -21.96
N LEU A 555 -20.42 -17.95 -21.11
CA LEU A 555 -21.36 -17.06 -20.45
C LEU A 555 -22.25 -16.31 -21.45
N LYS A 556 -21.62 -15.69 -22.45
CA LYS A 556 -22.30 -14.91 -23.50
C LYS A 556 -23.24 -15.79 -24.34
N ASN A 557 -22.91 -17.06 -24.56
CA ASN A 557 -23.75 -18.02 -25.28
C ASN A 557 -24.95 -18.54 -24.46
N GLU A 558 -24.84 -18.61 -23.12
CA GLU A 558 -25.84 -19.22 -22.24
C GLU A 558 -26.82 -18.21 -21.62
N ARG A 559 -26.46 -16.93 -21.55
CA ARG A 559 -27.27 -15.89 -20.90
C ARG A 559 -28.46 -15.43 -21.75
N ASP A 560 -29.45 -14.80 -21.09
CA ASP A 560 -30.53 -14.10 -21.79
C ASP A 560 -30.06 -12.71 -22.23
N GLU A 561 -29.73 -12.58 -23.51
CA GLU A 561 -29.24 -11.32 -24.08
C GLU A 561 -30.28 -10.19 -24.02
N SER A 562 -31.59 -10.50 -24.03
CA SER A 562 -32.65 -9.49 -23.91
C SER A 562 -32.64 -8.85 -22.53
N GLU A 563 -32.45 -9.65 -21.47
CA GLU A 563 -32.35 -9.14 -20.09
C GLU A 563 -31.06 -8.36 -19.87
N VAL A 564 -29.93 -8.81 -20.42
CA VAL A 564 -28.66 -8.07 -20.39
C VAL A 564 -28.83 -6.68 -20.97
N GLN A 565 -29.31 -6.58 -22.22
CA GLN A 565 -29.47 -5.29 -22.89
C GLN A 565 -30.45 -4.37 -22.15
N LYS A 566 -31.53 -4.91 -21.58
CA LYS A 566 -32.46 -4.13 -20.75
C LYS A 566 -31.77 -3.50 -19.54
N VAL A 567 -30.95 -4.26 -18.82
CA VAL A 567 -30.28 -3.76 -17.61
C VAL A 567 -29.16 -2.77 -17.96
N LEU A 568 -28.37 -3.02 -19.00
CA LEU A 568 -27.35 -2.07 -19.46
C LEU A 568 -27.97 -0.73 -19.87
N VAL A 569 -29.12 -0.74 -20.56
CA VAL A 569 -29.87 0.49 -20.87
C VAL A 569 -30.38 1.19 -19.61
N LYS A 570 -30.76 0.47 -18.55
CA LYS A 570 -31.13 1.10 -17.27
C LYS A 570 -29.92 1.78 -16.61
N LEU A 571 -28.75 1.13 -16.58
CA LEU A 571 -27.51 1.70 -16.06
C LEU A 571 -27.16 3.00 -16.79
N GLU A 572 -27.18 2.96 -18.13
CA GLU A 572 -26.87 4.13 -18.96
C GLU A 572 -27.91 5.26 -18.80
N LYS A 573 -29.18 4.94 -18.53
CA LYS A 573 -30.21 5.93 -18.19
C LYS A 573 -29.97 6.54 -16.80
N SER A 574 -29.63 5.73 -15.80
CA SER A 574 -29.31 6.22 -14.47
C SER A 574 -28.07 7.11 -14.45
N ALA A 575 -27.04 6.75 -15.23
CA ALA A 575 -25.80 7.52 -15.35
C ALA A 575 -26.02 8.94 -15.91
N ARG A 576 -27.08 9.15 -16.70
CA ARG A 576 -27.48 10.46 -17.24
C ARG A 576 -28.28 11.32 -16.27
N LEU A 577 -28.73 10.76 -15.14
CA LEU A 577 -29.51 11.52 -14.17
C LEU A 577 -28.60 12.51 -13.44
N GLU A 578 -29.05 13.76 -13.39
CA GLU A 578 -28.36 14.86 -12.69
C GLU A 578 -28.80 14.96 -11.22
N HIS A 579 -29.89 14.28 -10.83
CA HIS A 579 -30.32 14.20 -9.43
C HIS A 579 -29.67 13.01 -8.72
N SER A 580 -29.51 13.13 -7.40
CA SER A 580 -29.00 12.05 -6.56
C SER A 580 -29.93 10.83 -6.59
N THR A 581 -29.37 9.65 -6.86
CA THR A 581 -30.04 8.33 -6.76
C THR A 581 -29.49 7.54 -5.58
N SER A 582 -28.87 8.22 -4.61
CA SER A 582 -28.07 7.55 -3.60
C SER A 582 -28.90 6.88 -2.52
N ARG A 583 -30.18 7.21 -2.39
CA ARG A 583 -31.10 6.53 -1.48
C ARG A 583 -31.16 5.03 -1.83
N GLY A 584 -30.96 4.15 -0.84
CA GLY A 584 -30.77 2.73 -1.11
C GLY A 584 -31.96 2.02 -1.78
N ASP A 585 -33.18 2.51 -1.58
CA ASP A 585 -34.42 2.04 -2.20
C ASP A 585 -34.72 2.72 -3.56
N ASP A 586 -33.88 3.65 -4.03
CA ASP A 586 -34.05 4.24 -5.36
C ASP A 586 -33.83 3.17 -6.45
N PRO A 587 -34.80 2.94 -7.35
CA PRO A 587 -34.67 1.94 -8.41
C PRO A 587 -33.57 2.28 -9.43
N ASN A 588 -33.10 3.52 -9.47
CA ASN A 588 -32.02 3.97 -10.34
C ASN A 588 -30.66 3.99 -9.63
N ASN A 589 -30.56 3.60 -8.36
CA ASN A 589 -29.26 3.52 -7.67
C ASN A 589 -28.29 2.62 -8.44
N LEU A 590 -27.09 3.12 -8.73
CA LEU A 590 -26.12 2.44 -9.60
C LEU A 590 -25.65 1.10 -9.03
N LEU A 591 -25.51 0.98 -7.70
CA LEU A 591 -25.12 -0.30 -7.08
C LEU A 591 -26.27 -1.31 -7.17
N ARG A 592 -27.52 -0.88 -6.94
CA ARG A 592 -28.70 -1.73 -7.13
C ARG A 592 -28.79 -2.26 -8.56
N LEU A 593 -28.62 -1.38 -9.55
CA LEU A 593 -28.61 -1.78 -10.96
C LEU A 593 -27.42 -2.68 -11.31
N SER A 594 -26.28 -2.53 -10.65
CA SER A 594 -25.12 -3.41 -10.82
C SER A 594 -25.36 -4.82 -10.26
N ILE A 595 -26.13 -4.95 -9.18
CA ILE A 595 -26.59 -6.25 -8.66
C ILE A 595 -27.58 -6.89 -9.65
N GLU A 596 -28.52 -6.12 -10.21
CA GLU A 596 -29.40 -6.59 -11.29
C GLU A 596 -28.60 -7.07 -12.51
N ALA A 597 -27.56 -6.33 -12.89
CA ALA A 597 -26.70 -6.64 -14.02
C ALA A 597 -25.90 -7.93 -13.79
N ALA A 598 -25.33 -8.10 -12.59
CA ALA A 598 -24.64 -9.33 -12.19
C ALA A 598 -25.58 -10.54 -12.24
N LYS A 599 -26.82 -10.40 -11.74
CA LYS A 599 -27.86 -11.44 -11.82
C LYS A 599 -28.23 -11.79 -13.27
N ALA A 600 -28.30 -10.78 -14.14
CA ALA A 600 -28.54 -10.95 -15.58
C ALA A 600 -27.32 -11.46 -16.36
N ARG A 601 -26.18 -11.71 -15.69
CA ARG A 601 -24.92 -12.18 -16.30
C ARG A 601 -24.31 -11.17 -17.30
N CYS A 602 -24.48 -9.89 -17.02
CA CYS A 602 -23.66 -8.85 -17.65
C CYS A 602 -22.20 -9.03 -17.21
N THR A 603 -21.26 -8.74 -18.08
CA THR A 603 -19.83 -8.74 -17.74
C THR A 603 -19.43 -7.46 -17.01
N LEU A 604 -18.26 -7.48 -16.39
CA LEU A 604 -17.64 -6.32 -15.74
C LEU A 604 -17.35 -5.22 -16.78
N GLY A 605 -16.85 -5.60 -17.95
CA GLY A 605 -16.61 -4.72 -19.07
C GLY A 605 -17.90 -4.09 -19.61
N GLU A 606 -18.99 -4.84 -19.75
CA GLU A 606 -20.28 -4.32 -20.22
C GLU A 606 -20.89 -3.31 -19.24
N ILE A 607 -20.86 -3.61 -17.94
CA ILE A 607 -21.36 -2.68 -16.90
C ILE A 607 -20.51 -1.40 -16.90
N SER A 608 -19.20 -1.53 -16.98
CA SER A 608 -18.28 -0.38 -17.00
C SER A 608 -18.46 0.46 -18.28
N ALA A 609 -18.61 -0.19 -19.43
CA ALA A 609 -18.82 0.47 -20.72
C ALA A 609 -20.15 1.23 -20.77
N ALA A 610 -21.22 0.69 -20.17
CA ALA A 610 -22.51 1.39 -20.11
C ALA A 610 -22.41 2.74 -19.38
N LEU A 611 -21.56 2.84 -18.34
CA LEU A 611 -21.30 4.08 -17.62
C LEU A 611 -20.32 4.98 -18.40
N GLU A 612 -19.29 4.37 -19.00
CA GLU A 612 -18.30 5.05 -19.87
C GLU A 612 -18.97 5.75 -21.07
N ASN A 613 -20.02 5.17 -21.65
CA ASN A 613 -20.76 5.78 -22.76
C ASN A 613 -21.38 7.14 -22.41
N VAL A 614 -21.57 7.43 -21.12
CA VAL A 614 -22.12 8.71 -20.63
C VAL A 614 -21.03 9.63 -20.13
N TRP A 615 -20.08 9.11 -19.35
CA TRP A 615 -19.10 9.93 -18.63
C TRP A 615 -17.71 10.00 -19.29
N GLY A 616 -17.41 9.08 -20.21
CA GLY A 616 -16.08 8.88 -20.76
C GLY A 616 -15.07 8.34 -19.75
N ARG A 617 -13.81 8.23 -20.17
CA ARG A 617 -12.67 7.89 -19.31
C ARG A 617 -11.84 9.11 -18.94
N HIS A 618 -11.35 9.15 -17.70
CA HIS A 618 -10.42 10.17 -17.26
C HIS A 618 -9.09 10.08 -18.02
N LYS A 619 -8.54 11.25 -18.39
CA LYS A 619 -7.21 11.37 -18.99
C LYS A 619 -6.35 12.21 -18.05
N PRO A 620 -5.33 11.62 -17.39
CA PRO A 620 -4.48 12.35 -16.49
C PRO A 620 -3.61 13.35 -17.24
N THR A 621 -3.33 14.49 -16.64
CA THR A 621 -2.25 15.38 -17.05
C THR A 621 -0.98 15.00 -16.30
N SER A 622 0.17 15.12 -16.96
CA SER A 622 1.47 14.84 -16.35
C SER A 622 2.31 16.10 -16.32
N SER A 623 2.97 16.32 -15.18
CA SER A 623 4.09 17.24 -15.05
C SER A 623 5.32 16.47 -14.56
N VAL A 624 6.47 17.15 -14.55
CA VAL A 624 7.75 16.62 -14.05
C VAL A 624 8.27 17.58 -13.00
N VAL A 625 8.65 17.04 -11.85
CA VAL A 625 9.36 17.81 -10.83
C VAL A 625 10.77 18.10 -11.34
N GLN A 626 11.24 19.34 -11.20
CA GLN A 626 12.59 19.75 -11.60
C GLN A 626 13.37 20.28 -10.38
N GLY A 627 14.67 20.00 -10.34
CA GLY A 627 15.62 20.46 -9.32
C GLY A 627 15.56 19.72 -7.99
N ALA A 628 14.53 18.91 -7.73
CA ALA A 628 14.37 18.22 -6.45
C ALA A 628 15.40 17.09 -6.25
N TYR A 629 15.79 16.39 -7.32
CA TYR A 629 16.77 15.30 -7.24
C TYR A 629 18.16 15.88 -6.97
N SER A 630 18.61 16.79 -7.82
CA SER A 630 19.91 17.46 -7.71
C SER A 630 20.08 18.16 -6.37
N ALA A 631 19.07 18.93 -5.91
CA ALA A 631 19.13 19.61 -4.62
C ALA A 631 19.35 18.64 -3.45
N SER A 632 18.67 17.48 -3.46
CA SER A 632 18.77 16.47 -2.39
C SER A 632 20.04 15.61 -2.51
N PHE A 633 20.48 15.30 -3.73
CA PHE A 633 21.67 14.50 -3.99
C PHE A 633 22.96 15.23 -3.59
N ILE A 634 22.98 16.55 -3.74
CA ILE A 634 24.16 17.41 -3.52
C ILE A 634 24.24 17.95 -2.07
N SER A 635 23.14 18.01 -1.31
CA SER A 635 23.02 18.78 -0.06
C SER A 635 23.77 18.24 1.19
N GLN A 636 24.95 17.61 1.07
CA GLN A 636 25.49 16.73 2.11
C GLN A 636 26.81 17.09 2.83
N THR A 637 27.00 16.36 3.94
CA THR A 637 28.18 16.18 4.82
C THR A 637 29.44 15.66 4.13
N ASP A 638 29.31 14.89 3.04
CA ASP A 638 30.40 14.51 2.11
C ASP A 638 30.09 15.05 0.69
N GLY A 639 29.39 16.19 0.63
CA GLY A 639 28.78 16.74 -0.58
C GLY A 639 29.74 16.97 -1.74
N LYS A 640 31.06 17.01 -1.47
CA LYS A 640 32.07 17.07 -2.53
C LYS A 640 32.06 15.82 -3.42
N LYS A 641 31.94 14.61 -2.86
CA LYS A 641 31.97 13.37 -3.66
C LYS A 641 30.72 13.27 -4.54
N SER A 642 29.55 13.54 -3.97
CA SER A 642 28.29 13.54 -4.72
C SER A 642 28.27 14.64 -5.77
N GLN A 643 28.81 15.82 -5.47
CA GLN A 643 28.99 16.89 -6.45
C GLN A 643 29.90 16.45 -7.60
N ASP A 644 31.08 15.89 -7.30
CA ASP A 644 32.02 15.42 -8.33
C ASP A 644 31.39 14.33 -9.24
N GLU A 645 30.58 13.43 -8.66
CA GLU A 645 29.83 12.42 -9.42
C GLU A 645 28.77 13.04 -10.32
N TYR A 646 27.97 13.97 -9.78
CA TYR A 646 26.93 14.67 -10.53
C TYR A 646 27.52 15.49 -11.68
N ASP A 647 28.58 16.27 -11.41
CA ASP A 647 29.27 17.10 -12.39
C ASP A 647 29.86 16.25 -13.53
N ARG A 648 30.35 15.05 -13.23
CA ARG A 648 30.85 14.12 -14.24
C ARG A 648 29.76 13.69 -15.22
N VAL A 649 28.55 13.38 -14.73
CA VAL A 649 27.44 12.99 -15.63
C VAL A 649 27.03 14.17 -16.51
N ILE A 650 26.94 15.38 -15.94
CA ILE A 650 26.67 16.61 -16.70
C ILE A 650 27.71 16.83 -17.81
N GLU A 651 29.00 16.61 -17.51
CA GLU A 651 30.07 16.75 -18.50
C GLU A 651 29.91 15.78 -19.67
N GLU A 652 29.52 14.53 -19.40
CA GLU A 652 29.31 13.51 -20.44
C GLU A 652 28.05 13.78 -21.28
N VAL A 653 26.96 14.24 -20.66
CA VAL A 653 25.76 14.70 -21.38
C VAL A 653 26.11 15.87 -22.29
N LYS A 654 26.95 16.81 -21.82
CA LYS A 654 27.39 17.94 -22.63
C LYS A 654 28.28 17.50 -23.80
N LYS A 655 29.18 16.53 -23.61
CA LYS A 655 29.98 15.97 -24.71
C LYS A 655 29.10 15.35 -25.79
N PHE A 656 28.03 14.66 -25.40
CA PHE A 656 27.02 14.15 -26.34
C PHE A 656 26.31 15.29 -27.08
N GLU A 657 25.88 16.34 -26.37
CA GLU A 657 25.24 17.51 -26.99
C GLU A 657 26.17 18.22 -27.99
N ASP A 658 27.45 18.36 -27.65
CA ASP A 658 28.47 18.96 -28.51
C ASP A 658 28.76 18.09 -29.75
N SER A 659 28.63 16.75 -29.68
CA SER A 659 28.86 15.85 -30.82
C SER A 659 27.64 15.68 -31.73
N GLU A 660 26.45 15.52 -31.16
CA GLU A 660 25.20 15.25 -31.89
C GLU A 660 24.41 16.52 -32.24
N GLY A 661 24.78 17.67 -31.67
CA GLY A 661 24.10 18.95 -31.88
C GLY A 661 22.75 19.10 -31.16
N ARG A 662 22.42 18.16 -30.26
CA ARG A 662 21.23 18.17 -29.41
C ARG A 662 21.45 17.31 -28.17
N ARG A 663 20.66 17.54 -27.12
CA ARG A 663 20.69 16.73 -25.89
C ARG A 663 20.26 15.29 -26.14
N PRO A 664 20.73 14.33 -25.32
CA PRO A 664 20.20 12.99 -25.32
C PRO A 664 18.71 13.06 -24.93
N ARG A 665 17.87 12.42 -25.73
CA ARG A 665 16.40 12.49 -25.61
C ARG A 665 15.82 11.12 -25.31
N ILE A 666 15.09 11.02 -24.20
CA ILE A 666 14.48 9.78 -23.71
C ILE A 666 12.96 9.90 -23.62
N LEU A 667 12.24 8.90 -24.13
CA LEU A 667 10.83 8.67 -23.82
C LEU A 667 10.72 7.68 -22.66
N VAL A 668 10.33 8.15 -21.48
CA VAL A 668 10.00 7.28 -20.35
C VAL A 668 8.55 6.85 -20.47
N ALA A 669 8.31 5.57 -20.77
CA ALA A 669 6.98 5.07 -21.11
C ALA A 669 6.46 3.96 -20.17
N LYS A 670 5.13 3.91 -20.08
CA LYS A 670 4.34 2.89 -19.38
C LYS A 670 3.48 2.17 -20.41
N MET A 671 3.51 0.84 -20.41
CA MET A 671 2.71 0.00 -21.31
C MET A 671 1.71 -0.87 -20.54
N GLY A 672 0.62 -1.25 -21.19
CA GLY A 672 -0.40 -2.11 -20.59
C GLY A 672 -1.24 -1.36 -19.55
N GLN A 673 -1.76 -2.04 -18.53
CA GLN A 673 -2.59 -1.39 -17.50
C GLN A 673 -1.79 -0.91 -16.27
N ASP A 674 -0.47 -0.99 -16.33
CA ASP A 674 0.42 -0.67 -15.22
C ASP A 674 0.37 0.80 -14.81
N GLY A 675 -0.21 1.04 -13.63
CA GLY A 675 -0.35 2.37 -13.02
C GLY A 675 0.83 2.82 -12.15
N HIS A 676 1.85 1.98 -11.93
CA HIS A 676 2.99 2.35 -11.08
C HIS A 676 3.88 3.37 -11.80
N ASP A 677 3.85 4.63 -11.37
CA ASP A 677 4.57 5.72 -12.04
C ASP A 677 5.70 6.33 -11.22
N ARG A 678 5.83 6.01 -9.92
CA ARG A 678 6.90 6.55 -9.06
C ARG A 678 8.30 6.43 -9.68
N GLY A 679 8.69 5.22 -10.08
CA GLY A 679 10.01 4.98 -10.67
C GLY A 679 10.20 5.75 -11.98
N ALA A 680 9.19 5.73 -12.85
CA ALA A 680 9.20 6.49 -14.11
C ALA A 680 9.34 8.01 -13.88
N LYS A 681 8.62 8.57 -12.89
CA LYS A 681 8.63 9.99 -12.56
C LYS A 681 9.94 10.43 -11.91
N VAL A 682 10.48 9.62 -11.00
CA VAL A 682 11.78 9.88 -10.36
C VAL A 682 12.92 9.80 -11.38
N ILE A 683 12.91 8.81 -12.27
CA ILE A 683 13.87 8.74 -13.40
C ILE A 683 13.71 9.96 -14.31
N SER A 684 12.48 10.34 -14.65
CA SER A 684 12.24 11.50 -15.51
C SER A 684 12.76 12.81 -14.89
N SER A 685 12.52 13.01 -13.59
CA SER A 685 13.02 14.17 -12.84
C SER A 685 14.55 14.16 -12.77
N GLY A 686 15.15 13.02 -12.39
CA GLY A 686 16.59 12.89 -12.26
C GLY A 686 17.33 13.05 -13.60
N PHE A 687 16.84 12.44 -14.68
CA PHE A 687 17.42 12.60 -16.02
C PHE A 687 17.29 14.04 -16.53
N SER A 688 16.15 14.70 -16.26
CA SER A 688 15.98 16.12 -16.59
C SER A 688 16.97 17.00 -15.81
N ASP A 689 17.17 16.74 -14.52
CA ASP A 689 18.20 17.40 -13.71
C ASP A 689 19.61 17.12 -14.22
N LEU A 690 19.86 15.98 -14.87
CA LEU A 690 21.15 15.61 -15.47
C LEU A 690 21.34 16.14 -16.91
N GLY A 691 20.38 16.89 -17.46
CA GLY A 691 20.51 17.54 -18.76
C GLY A 691 19.97 16.76 -19.95
N PHE A 692 19.23 15.67 -19.73
CA PHE A 692 18.49 14.99 -20.79
C PHE A 692 17.23 15.77 -21.16
N ASP A 693 16.81 15.67 -22.42
CA ASP A 693 15.47 16.03 -22.84
C ASP A 693 14.54 14.82 -22.58
N VAL A 694 13.58 14.97 -21.66
CA VAL A 694 12.75 13.86 -21.19
C VAL A 694 11.30 14.06 -21.62
N ASP A 695 10.79 13.12 -22.41
CA ASP A 695 9.37 12.98 -22.70
C ASP A 695 8.77 11.92 -21.77
N ILE A 696 7.58 12.19 -21.23
CA ILE A 696 6.82 11.21 -20.43
C ILE A 696 5.66 10.68 -21.26
N GLY A 697 5.65 9.36 -21.47
CA GLY A 697 4.55 8.65 -22.10
C GLY A 697 3.29 8.68 -21.23
N PRO A 698 2.10 8.78 -21.82
CA PRO A 698 0.87 8.68 -21.05
C PRO A 698 0.71 7.27 -20.46
N LEU A 699 0.02 7.20 -19.33
CA LEU A 699 -0.39 5.93 -18.75
C LEU A 699 -1.30 5.17 -19.72
N PHE A 700 -1.24 3.85 -19.64
CA PHE A 700 -2.10 2.92 -20.38
C PHE A 700 -1.88 2.85 -21.89
N SER A 701 -0.67 3.20 -22.33
CA SER A 701 -0.29 3.15 -23.74
C SER A 701 -0.13 1.71 -24.22
N THR A 702 -0.55 1.44 -25.46
CA THR A 702 -0.17 0.22 -26.16
C THR A 702 1.28 0.31 -26.67
N PRO A 703 1.93 -0.81 -26.99
CA PRO A 703 3.23 -0.77 -27.64
C PRO A 703 3.25 0.05 -28.94
N GLU A 704 2.18 0.01 -29.74
CA GLU A 704 2.08 0.84 -30.95
C GLU A 704 2.01 2.34 -30.63
N GLU A 705 1.22 2.72 -29.63
CA GLU A 705 1.10 4.12 -29.19
C GLU A 705 2.46 4.67 -28.68
N VAL A 706 3.23 3.84 -27.97
CA VAL A 706 4.59 4.20 -27.52
C VAL A 706 5.54 4.41 -28.70
N VAL A 707 5.54 3.51 -29.69
CA VAL A 707 6.40 3.64 -30.89
C VAL A 707 6.04 4.89 -31.70
N LEU A 708 4.75 5.17 -31.87
CA LEU A 708 4.30 6.39 -32.56
C LEU A 708 4.79 7.65 -31.83
N GLN A 709 4.64 7.72 -30.52
CA GLN A 709 5.14 8.85 -29.74
C GLN A 709 6.66 8.99 -29.82
N ALA A 710 7.40 7.88 -29.76
CA ALA A 710 8.85 7.89 -29.86
C ALA A 710 9.34 8.47 -31.20
N LEU A 711 8.65 8.12 -32.30
CA LEU A 711 8.93 8.64 -33.63
C LEU A 711 8.55 10.12 -33.78
N ASP A 712 7.38 10.51 -33.27
CA ASP A 712 6.92 11.91 -33.33
C ASP A 712 7.85 12.85 -32.54
N SER A 713 8.44 12.36 -31.45
CA SER A 713 9.42 13.06 -30.62
C SER A 713 10.87 12.94 -31.10
N ASP A 714 11.18 12.07 -32.07
CA ASP A 714 12.55 11.76 -32.52
C ASP A 714 13.49 11.43 -31.34
N VAL A 715 13.08 10.49 -30.49
CA VAL A 715 13.86 10.11 -29.29
C VAL A 715 15.02 9.19 -29.64
N HIS A 716 16.11 9.28 -28.88
CA HIS A 716 17.24 8.36 -29.00
C HIS A 716 16.96 7.03 -28.30
N VAL A 717 16.20 7.08 -27.20
CA VAL A 717 15.94 5.94 -26.35
C VAL A 717 14.50 5.91 -25.83
N ILE A 718 13.91 4.72 -25.80
CA ILE A 718 12.66 4.42 -25.09
C ILE A 718 13.02 3.70 -23.79
N GLY A 719 12.74 4.32 -22.65
CA GLY A 719 12.84 3.72 -21.33
C GLY A 719 11.50 3.17 -20.87
N ILE A 720 11.34 1.84 -20.89
CA ILE A 720 10.13 1.17 -20.42
C ILE A 720 10.21 0.93 -18.92
N SER A 721 9.30 1.53 -18.16
CA SER A 721 9.12 1.21 -16.74
C SER A 721 8.01 0.17 -16.58
N SER A 722 8.34 -1.06 -16.22
CA SER A 722 7.42 -2.19 -16.03
C SER A 722 7.45 -2.72 -14.60
N GLN A 723 6.30 -2.68 -13.92
CA GLN A 723 6.12 -3.14 -12.53
C GLN A 723 4.92 -4.08 -12.37
N ALA A 724 4.16 -4.34 -13.43
CA ALA A 724 2.97 -5.19 -13.40
C ALA A 724 3.16 -6.57 -14.07
N ALA A 725 4.41 -7.03 -14.19
CA ALA A 725 4.78 -8.33 -14.78
C ALA A 725 4.37 -8.58 -16.26
N GLY A 726 3.90 -7.56 -16.98
CA GLY A 726 3.55 -7.64 -18.40
C GLY A 726 4.76 -7.64 -19.36
N HIS A 727 6.00 -7.55 -18.86
CA HIS A 727 7.21 -7.33 -19.65
C HIS A 727 7.47 -8.42 -20.69
N LYS A 728 7.19 -9.69 -20.39
CA LYS A 728 7.40 -10.80 -21.34
C LYS A 728 6.45 -10.77 -22.54
N THR A 729 5.34 -10.02 -22.44
CA THR A 729 4.36 -9.87 -23.52
C THR A 729 4.52 -8.52 -24.22
N LEU A 730 4.70 -7.44 -23.47
CA LEU A 730 4.65 -6.08 -23.98
C LEU A 730 5.98 -5.62 -24.60
N LEU A 731 7.14 -6.03 -24.07
CA LEU A 731 8.44 -5.66 -24.68
C LEU A 731 8.67 -6.33 -26.04
N PRO A 732 8.39 -7.65 -26.22
CA PRO A 732 8.44 -8.24 -27.56
C PRO A 732 7.47 -7.58 -28.55
N ALA A 733 6.26 -7.23 -28.10
CA ALA A 733 5.29 -6.52 -28.94
C ALA A 733 5.78 -5.10 -29.33
N LEU A 734 6.45 -4.39 -28.42
CA LEU A 734 7.08 -3.09 -28.71
C LEU A 734 8.16 -3.23 -29.80
N LYS A 735 9.02 -4.25 -29.68
CA LYS A 735 10.03 -4.54 -30.70
C LYS A 735 9.41 -4.82 -32.07
N GLU A 736 8.34 -5.62 -32.11
CA GLU A 736 7.63 -5.90 -33.36
C GLU A 736 7.09 -4.61 -34.00
N GLU A 737 6.53 -3.70 -33.21
CA GLU A 737 6.04 -2.40 -33.70
C GLU A 737 7.18 -1.49 -34.19
N LEU A 738 8.34 -1.46 -33.51
CA LEU A 738 9.52 -0.74 -33.98
C LEU A 738 9.98 -1.26 -35.35
N VAL A 739 10.03 -2.58 -35.54
CA VAL A 739 10.39 -3.19 -36.83
C VAL A 739 9.36 -2.83 -37.91
N LYS A 740 8.06 -2.93 -37.61
CA LYS A 740 6.99 -2.59 -38.56
C LYS A 740 7.05 -1.13 -39.02
N LYS A 741 7.51 -0.22 -38.16
CA LYS A 741 7.59 1.22 -38.46
C LYS A 741 9.00 1.67 -38.89
N ASN A 742 9.93 0.75 -39.15
CA ASN A 742 11.34 1.01 -39.52
C ASN A 742 12.09 1.88 -38.49
N ALA A 743 11.80 1.68 -37.21
CA ALA A 743 12.31 2.45 -36.08
C ALA A 743 13.31 1.65 -35.22
N SER A 744 13.93 0.59 -35.77
CA SER A 744 14.83 -0.30 -35.00
C SER A 744 16.14 0.33 -34.55
N HIS A 745 16.43 1.58 -34.96
CA HIS A 745 17.58 2.38 -34.51
C HIS A 745 17.32 3.09 -33.15
N VAL A 746 16.09 3.04 -32.65
CA VAL A 746 15.75 3.62 -31.35
C VAL A 746 16.11 2.60 -30.27
N VAL A 747 17.03 2.98 -29.37
CA VAL A 747 17.47 2.11 -28.28
C VAL A 747 16.30 1.85 -27.33
N VAL A 748 16.12 0.61 -26.89
CA VAL A 748 15.11 0.26 -25.88
C VAL A 748 15.82 -0.21 -24.61
N VAL A 749 15.49 0.40 -23.48
CA VAL A 749 15.90 -0.07 -22.15
C VAL A 749 14.68 -0.37 -21.30
N ALA A 750 14.78 -1.33 -20.40
CA ALA A 750 13.71 -1.71 -19.49
C ALA A 750 14.12 -1.46 -18.03
N GLY A 751 13.16 -1.16 -17.17
CA GLY A 751 13.38 -1.06 -15.73
C GLY A 751 12.12 -1.33 -14.93
N GLY A 752 12.27 -1.47 -13.62
CA GLY A 752 11.18 -1.81 -12.70
C GLY A 752 11.32 -3.23 -12.15
N VAL A 753 10.20 -3.86 -11.77
CA VAL A 753 10.19 -5.19 -11.13
C VAL A 753 10.23 -6.26 -12.21
N ILE A 754 11.45 -6.59 -12.65
CA ILE A 754 11.72 -7.65 -13.62
C ILE A 754 12.57 -8.70 -12.91
N PRO A 755 12.07 -9.94 -12.72
CA PRO A 755 12.85 -11.01 -12.11
C PRO A 755 14.10 -11.34 -12.94
N GLN A 756 15.24 -11.60 -12.27
CA GLN A 756 16.51 -11.94 -12.95
C GLN A 756 16.38 -13.12 -13.93
N GLN A 757 15.53 -14.11 -13.61
CA GLN A 757 15.25 -15.26 -14.48
C GLN A 757 14.63 -14.89 -15.84
N ASP A 758 14.07 -13.69 -15.99
CA ASP A 758 13.51 -13.19 -17.25
C ASP A 758 14.53 -12.38 -18.07
N TYR A 759 15.73 -12.09 -17.54
CA TYR A 759 16.70 -11.22 -18.21
C TYR A 759 17.20 -11.85 -19.51
N ASP A 760 17.55 -13.14 -19.49
CA ASP A 760 18.01 -13.84 -20.70
C ASP A 760 16.94 -13.87 -21.79
N PHE A 761 15.67 -14.05 -21.41
CA PHE A 761 14.56 -13.98 -22.34
C PHE A 761 14.46 -12.61 -23.02
N LEU A 762 14.61 -11.52 -22.27
CA LEU A 762 14.46 -10.15 -22.77
C LEU A 762 15.69 -9.67 -23.56
N LEU A 763 16.90 -9.90 -23.04
CA LEU A 763 18.16 -9.41 -23.60
C LEU A 763 18.67 -10.31 -24.74
N ASN A 764 18.61 -11.64 -24.58
CA ASN A 764 19.30 -12.57 -25.46
C ASN A 764 18.35 -13.30 -26.42
N GLU A 765 17.24 -13.85 -25.93
CA GLU A 765 16.31 -14.64 -26.74
C GLU A 765 15.45 -13.75 -27.67
N THR A 766 14.78 -12.75 -27.10
CA THR A 766 13.92 -11.83 -27.86
C THR A 766 14.67 -10.59 -28.33
N LYS A 767 15.74 -10.19 -27.64
CA LYS A 767 16.52 -8.96 -27.86
C LYS A 767 15.61 -7.73 -27.96
N CYS A 768 14.66 -7.60 -27.04
CA CYS A 768 13.66 -6.54 -27.03
C CYS A 768 14.09 -5.30 -26.26
N CYS A 769 15.22 -5.37 -25.55
CA CYS A 769 15.89 -4.26 -24.90
C CYS A 769 17.40 -4.53 -24.82
N GLU A 770 18.19 -3.47 -24.68
CA GLU A 770 19.65 -3.49 -24.61
C GLU A 770 20.18 -3.54 -23.17
N ALA A 771 19.40 -3.05 -22.21
CA ALA A 771 19.73 -3.08 -20.79
C ALA A 771 18.47 -3.17 -19.91
N ILE A 772 18.65 -3.71 -18.70
CA ILE A 772 17.62 -3.82 -17.67
C ILE A 772 18.10 -3.16 -16.37
N PHE A 773 17.31 -2.22 -15.85
CA PHE A 773 17.55 -1.48 -14.62
C PHE A 773 16.59 -1.90 -13.50
N GLY A 774 17.03 -2.81 -12.63
CA GLY A 774 16.23 -3.34 -11.52
C GLY A 774 16.11 -2.40 -10.30
N PRO A 775 15.32 -2.79 -9.28
CA PRO A 775 15.22 -2.09 -8.00
C PRO A 775 16.59 -1.79 -7.36
N GLY A 776 16.79 -0.54 -6.93
CA GLY A 776 18.05 -0.09 -6.31
C GLY A 776 19.08 0.49 -7.29
N THR A 777 18.77 0.55 -8.59
CA THR A 777 19.56 1.29 -9.58
C THR A 777 19.66 2.77 -9.19
N ARG A 778 20.88 3.33 -9.20
CA ARG A 778 21.14 4.76 -8.98
C ARG A 778 20.94 5.52 -10.29
N ILE A 779 20.32 6.70 -10.23
CA ILE A 779 19.98 7.46 -11.45
C ILE A 779 21.25 7.89 -12.21
N THR A 780 22.29 8.31 -11.51
CA THR A 780 23.58 8.71 -12.11
C THR A 780 24.24 7.56 -12.87
N ASP A 781 24.20 6.34 -12.32
CA ASP A 781 24.75 5.15 -12.97
C ASP A 781 23.92 4.77 -14.21
N ALA A 782 22.59 4.81 -14.12
CA ALA A 782 21.70 4.54 -15.25
C ALA A 782 21.87 5.56 -16.38
N ALA A 783 22.02 6.84 -16.07
CA ALA A 783 22.24 7.89 -17.06
C ALA A 783 23.53 7.65 -17.87
N MET A 784 24.61 7.27 -17.18
CA MET A 784 25.89 6.93 -17.82
C MET A 784 25.79 5.70 -18.74
N GLU A 785 25.07 4.67 -18.30
CA GLU A 785 24.86 3.46 -19.11
C GLU A 785 23.99 3.75 -20.34
N VAL A 786 22.91 4.52 -20.19
CA VAL A 786 22.06 4.95 -21.31
C VAL A 786 22.85 5.77 -22.33
N LEU A 787 23.68 6.71 -21.90
CA LEU A 787 24.57 7.47 -22.80
C LEU A 787 25.50 6.54 -23.59
N ALA A 788 26.10 5.56 -22.92
CA ALA A 788 27.00 4.62 -23.57
C ALA A 788 26.28 3.73 -24.60
N LEU A 789 25.01 3.39 -24.39
CA LEU A 789 24.21 2.61 -25.33
C LEU A 789 23.86 3.41 -26.59
N ILE A 790 23.39 4.66 -26.44
CA ILE A 790 23.02 5.48 -27.60
C ILE A 790 24.23 5.91 -28.44
N GLN A 791 25.43 6.00 -27.84
CA GLN A 791 26.67 6.29 -28.57
C GLN A 791 27.16 5.09 -29.41
N ARG A 792 26.89 3.84 -28.98
CA ARG A 792 27.29 2.64 -29.73
C ARG A 792 26.48 2.39 -31.00
N GLU A 793 25.23 2.86 -31.04
CA GLU A 793 24.37 2.73 -32.23
C GLU A 793 24.65 3.80 -33.30
N GLY A 794 25.33 4.90 -32.92
CA GLY A 794 25.74 5.96 -33.85
C GLY A 794 27.05 5.68 -34.61
N GLU A 795 27.86 4.71 -34.14
CA GLU A 795 29.08 4.21 -34.80
C GLU A 795 28.79 3.04 -35.75
#